data_AF-A0A959DJW2-F1
#
_entry.id   AF-A0A959DJW2-F1
#
_cell.length_a   1.000
_cell.length_b   1.000
_cell.length_c   1.000
_cell.angle_alpha   90.00
_cell.angle_beta   90.00
_cell.angle_gamma   90.00
#
_symmetry.space_group_name_H-M   'P 1'
#
loop_
_entity.id
_entity.type
_entity.pdbx_description
1 polymer ?
#
loop_
_entity_poly.entity_id
_entity_poly.type
_entity_poly.pdbx_seq_one_letter_code
_entity_poly.pdbx_strand_id
1 'polypeptide(L)'
;MAATATLTADAIIFTINSAIKLSHNIRRAYAQSIRAKTLSLPLPEFDTEIKFNTALDFFDGHPQYPERVERLAKLHLEADENLLLPEEKEREYLEYYRAFHALHLGRDERPDVNAEDLVNLFRIRQWEHGKEHHTVLQLVAGTLVELGIDYFIQTPGALNAQSAQGRIVRNFLLAFDEIDFSESKDIKLEISNRLVPPLFAAAAESFAGLSPDIADDEKLQLFIKETAKGIARDLYRRAENQQGAQRREAAYWGQMVLRSMINNAGAFVFSAPEALFDTNRPVSRIIQSTGLTLLDAILGDDSGQIQWQKAITADTLDRLAKAALEVVAEHPNVISGKQGIREIIGGIAHAVKDESFQQQGLIPELARIVLEQSAGNLERLWRTTPSGPEHLLVSAVQQLLSALSEKHGDAPWRPALTKGHLLALANDLLEEVAQNPSWITDKANQDSILAEILDISFRSLSRIPREERLNAEAVRWLIRLNLQTALASRQVLDKLKWGSDAEEVVILEKALELAFGCVFPQETPPRAGRLELLAELTEYILDAVLRRHPGRRGLVLADLILFEKNGIDYSRGFNEALADQFLHSALDVLAQHPELAARNESLRLIVGEIANALKDSGINRPELLPEMIRLTLEYTAMHFDLVFDTSKSQPKHLLVLATREVLKAIAEPPRSGKWKPRLSNEQILEILEIVFDAVTEYPQWIQAEELIYLVLEAIYRALEAVSSARKLPFFVIRRLFESALKIACRQRQFIVKIQTRERAHKQIMLRYSLESLFIVIYDENDEEESSWRLTQAEVASSIVDYYLELIAKTPGSKEDVGRALGQIRLAIAKWKQDFSKTLEEVLETLDIENL
;
A
#
# COMPACT_ATOMS: atom_id res chain seq x y z
N MET A 1 42.84 -54.20 -8.11
CA MET A 1 41.77 -54.65 -7.20
C MET A 1 40.40 -54.83 -7.86
N ALA A 2 40.19 -54.53 -9.16
CA ALA A 2 38.86 -54.70 -9.79
C ALA A 2 38.48 -56.15 -10.19
N ALA A 3 39.44 -57.08 -10.28
CA ALA A 3 39.18 -58.46 -10.74
C ALA A 3 38.65 -59.41 -9.64
N THR A 4 38.89 -59.10 -8.37
CA THR A 4 38.42 -59.88 -7.21
C THR A 4 36.93 -59.66 -6.95
N ALA A 5 36.40 -58.52 -7.37
CA ALA A 5 35.04 -58.08 -7.04
C ALA A 5 33.95 -58.93 -7.74
N THR A 6 34.04 -59.01 -9.08
CA THR A 6 33.14 -59.83 -9.90
C THR A 6 33.10 -61.30 -9.48
N LEU A 7 34.21 -61.81 -8.95
CA LEU A 7 34.35 -63.20 -8.51
C LEU A 7 33.50 -63.53 -7.28
N THR A 8 33.21 -62.57 -6.40
CA THR A 8 32.46 -62.79 -5.15
C THR A 8 30.96 -62.87 -5.40
N ALA A 9 30.40 -61.95 -6.19
CA ALA A 9 28.98 -61.94 -6.54
C ALA A 9 28.59 -63.15 -7.41
N ASP A 10 29.44 -63.49 -8.39
CA ASP A 10 29.23 -64.66 -9.25
C ASP A 10 29.34 -65.97 -8.41
N ALA A 11 30.24 -66.04 -7.43
CA ALA A 11 30.35 -67.20 -6.53
C ALA A 11 29.10 -67.39 -5.64
N ILE A 12 28.48 -66.33 -5.13
CA ILE A 12 27.25 -66.42 -4.33
C ILE A 12 26.06 -66.90 -5.18
N ILE A 13 25.85 -66.30 -6.36
CA ILE A 13 24.77 -66.70 -7.29
C ILE A 13 24.98 -68.17 -7.71
N PHE A 14 26.22 -68.55 -7.98
CA PHE A 14 26.58 -69.91 -8.37
C PHE A 14 26.35 -70.90 -7.22
N THR A 15 26.74 -70.58 -6.00
CA THR A 15 26.52 -71.44 -4.84
C THR A 15 25.05 -71.60 -4.48
N ILE A 16 24.23 -70.56 -4.62
CA ILE A 16 22.77 -70.68 -4.50
C ILE A 16 22.23 -71.68 -5.53
N ASN A 17 22.68 -71.59 -6.79
CA ASN A 17 22.28 -72.51 -7.85
C ASN A 17 22.70 -73.96 -7.52
N SER A 18 23.93 -74.17 -7.06
CA SER A 18 24.45 -75.49 -6.68
C SER A 18 23.74 -76.06 -5.45
N ALA A 19 23.39 -75.23 -4.46
CA ALA A 19 22.63 -75.63 -3.28
C ALA A 19 21.16 -75.98 -3.59
N ILE A 20 20.50 -75.24 -4.48
CA ILE A 20 19.14 -75.55 -4.95
C ILE A 20 19.13 -76.88 -5.71
N LYS A 21 20.12 -77.13 -6.59
CA LYS A 21 20.30 -78.42 -7.28
C LYS A 21 20.48 -79.56 -6.27
N LEU A 22 21.29 -79.36 -5.24
CA LEU A 22 21.51 -80.33 -4.17
C LEU A 22 20.21 -80.64 -3.40
N SER A 23 19.43 -79.61 -3.04
CA SER A 23 18.15 -79.73 -2.32
C SER A 23 17.06 -80.45 -3.14
N HIS A 24 16.94 -80.15 -4.43
CA HIS A 24 16.02 -80.85 -5.33
C HIS A 24 16.40 -82.31 -5.54
N ASN A 25 17.70 -82.62 -5.58
CA ASN A 25 18.18 -83.98 -5.76
C ASN A 25 18.10 -84.82 -4.46
N ILE A 26 18.26 -84.22 -3.27
CA ILE A 26 17.98 -84.89 -1.98
C ILE A 26 16.50 -85.27 -1.88
N ARG A 27 15.58 -84.38 -2.28
CA ARG A 27 14.15 -84.72 -2.36
C ARG A 27 13.86 -85.84 -3.35
N ARG A 28 14.59 -85.89 -4.47
CA ARG A 28 14.48 -86.94 -5.51
C ARG A 28 15.03 -88.29 -5.05
N ALA A 29 16.17 -88.30 -4.35
CA ALA A 29 16.78 -89.49 -3.75
C ALA A 29 15.95 -90.04 -2.58
N TYR A 30 15.36 -89.17 -1.75
CA TYR A 30 14.46 -89.54 -0.66
C TYR A 30 13.10 -90.07 -1.17
N ALA A 31 12.62 -89.54 -2.29
CA ALA A 31 11.43 -90.08 -2.97
C ALA A 31 11.70 -91.44 -3.66
N GLN A 32 12.93 -91.67 -4.13
CA GLN A 32 13.36 -92.95 -4.71
C GLN A 32 13.62 -94.02 -3.64
N SER A 33 14.08 -93.65 -2.43
CA SER A 33 14.32 -94.61 -1.33
C SER A 33 13.04 -95.17 -0.69
N ILE A 34 11.86 -94.62 -0.99
CA ILE A 34 10.56 -95.15 -0.53
C ILE A 34 10.03 -96.27 -1.44
N ARG A 35 10.66 -96.53 -2.60
CA ARG A 35 10.12 -97.44 -3.63
C ARG A 35 10.86 -98.76 -3.88
N ALA A 36 11.90 -99.10 -3.13
CA ALA A 36 12.61 -100.38 -3.31
C ALA A 36 12.60 -101.23 -2.02
N LYS A 37 12.02 -102.44 -2.14
CA LYS A 37 12.01 -103.51 -1.13
C LYS A 37 13.43 -104.08 -0.90
N THR A 38 13.68 -104.41 0.37
CA THR A 38 14.66 -105.37 0.94
C THR A 38 15.63 -106.07 -0.01
N LEU A 39 16.96 -105.88 0.20
CA LEU A 39 17.88 -106.93 0.67
C LEU A 39 19.34 -106.45 0.86
N SER A 40 19.92 -106.95 1.96
CA SER A 40 21.34 -107.19 2.29
C SER A 40 22.34 -106.02 2.21
N LEU A 41 22.79 -105.60 3.40
CA LEU A 41 23.99 -104.79 3.64
C LEU A 41 25.26 -105.56 3.25
N PRO A 42 26.07 -105.09 2.28
CA PRO A 42 27.51 -105.18 2.42
C PRO A 42 27.94 -104.00 3.30
N LEU A 43 28.44 -104.28 4.50
CA LEU A 43 29.19 -103.28 5.27
C LEU A 43 30.37 -102.82 4.39
N PRO A 44 30.45 -101.54 3.98
CA PRO A 44 31.74 -101.00 3.60
C PRO A 44 32.58 -100.93 4.88
N GLU A 45 33.84 -101.35 4.78
CA GLU A 45 34.84 -101.10 5.83
C GLU A 45 34.69 -99.64 6.29
N PHE A 46 34.30 -99.47 7.54
CA PHE A 46 34.43 -98.19 8.18
C PHE A 46 35.94 -97.99 8.34
N ASP A 47 36.52 -97.10 7.54
CA ASP A 47 37.80 -96.47 7.84
C ASP A 47 37.58 -95.63 9.11
N THR A 48 37.56 -96.32 10.24
CA THR A 48 37.62 -95.73 11.57
C THR A 48 39.06 -95.29 11.77
N GLU A 49 39.21 -93.96 11.84
CA GLU A 49 40.47 -93.19 11.90
C GLU A 49 41.18 -93.00 10.55
N ILE A 50 40.60 -92.12 9.72
CA ILE A 50 41.36 -91.44 8.67
C ILE A 50 42.53 -90.72 9.35
N LYS A 51 43.75 -91.17 9.07
CA LYS A 51 44.98 -90.61 9.63
C LYS A 51 45.38 -89.37 8.85
N PHE A 52 45.88 -88.35 9.54
CA PHE A 52 46.38 -87.11 8.97
C PHE A 52 47.30 -87.31 7.76
N ASN A 53 48.23 -88.27 7.83
CA ASN A 53 49.17 -88.56 6.75
C ASN A 53 48.48 -89.00 5.44
N THR A 54 47.35 -89.71 5.52
CA THR A 54 46.58 -90.11 4.34
C THR A 54 45.97 -88.91 3.62
N ALA A 55 45.56 -87.88 4.38
CA ALA A 55 45.07 -86.64 3.81
C ALA A 55 46.22 -85.78 3.24
N LEU A 56 47.39 -85.79 3.89
CA LEU A 56 48.60 -85.11 3.41
C LEU A 56 49.03 -85.66 2.04
N ASP A 57 49.23 -86.98 1.95
CA ASP A 57 49.63 -87.68 0.72
C ASP A 57 48.63 -87.46 -0.43
N PHE A 58 47.33 -87.38 -0.11
CA PHE A 58 46.29 -87.13 -1.12
C PHE A 58 46.38 -85.74 -1.73
N PHE A 59 46.61 -84.71 -0.91
CA PHE A 59 46.73 -83.33 -1.39
C PHE A 59 48.07 -83.08 -2.08
N ASP A 60 49.15 -83.73 -1.66
CA ASP A 60 50.43 -83.74 -2.38
C ASP A 60 50.27 -84.32 -3.80
N GLY A 61 49.49 -85.39 -3.93
CA GLY A 61 49.16 -86.01 -5.21
C GLY A 61 48.18 -85.20 -6.08
N HIS A 62 47.49 -84.20 -5.51
CA HIS A 62 46.44 -83.41 -6.18
C HIS A 62 46.54 -81.91 -5.85
N PRO A 63 47.64 -81.24 -6.26
CA PRO A 63 47.92 -79.85 -5.90
C PRO A 63 46.87 -78.87 -6.43
N GLN A 64 46.10 -79.25 -7.45
CA GLN A 64 45.02 -78.41 -8.00
C GLN A 64 43.91 -78.07 -6.99
N TYR A 65 43.74 -78.82 -5.88
CA TYR A 65 42.72 -78.53 -4.88
C TYR A 65 43.19 -77.51 -3.83
N PRO A 66 44.37 -77.69 -3.19
CA PRO A 66 44.94 -76.65 -2.32
C PRO A 66 45.11 -75.30 -3.04
N GLU A 67 45.59 -75.28 -4.29
CA GLU A 67 45.78 -74.04 -5.06
C GLU A 67 44.50 -73.22 -5.25
N ARG A 68 43.32 -73.85 -5.22
CA ARG A 68 42.03 -73.20 -5.49
C ARG A 68 41.27 -72.79 -4.22
N VAL A 69 41.67 -73.31 -3.05
CA VAL A 69 41.09 -72.98 -1.74
C VAL A 69 42.22 -72.52 -0.82
N GLU A 70 42.33 -71.20 -0.64
CA GLU A 70 43.45 -70.56 0.07
C GLU A 70 43.67 -71.12 1.49
N ARG A 71 42.59 -71.40 2.22
CA ARG A 71 42.66 -72.00 3.55
C ARG A 71 43.21 -73.43 3.53
N LEU A 72 42.84 -74.22 2.53
CA LEU A 72 43.37 -75.56 2.33
C LEU A 72 44.85 -75.49 1.95
N ALA A 73 45.27 -74.55 1.10
CA ALA A 73 46.68 -74.31 0.82
C ALA A 73 47.48 -73.93 2.08
N LYS A 74 46.97 -73.02 2.92
CA LYS A 74 47.63 -72.64 4.20
C LYS A 74 47.72 -73.82 5.15
N LEU A 75 46.64 -74.59 5.32
CA LEU A 75 46.62 -75.77 6.18
C LEU A 75 47.52 -76.89 5.64
N HIS A 76 47.57 -77.07 4.30
CA HIS A 76 48.42 -78.05 3.63
C HIS A 76 49.90 -77.69 3.76
N LEU A 77 50.25 -76.41 3.61
CA LEU A 77 51.61 -75.92 3.82
C LEU A 77 52.06 -76.06 5.28
N GLU A 78 51.19 -75.70 6.23
CA GLU A 78 51.47 -75.87 7.67
C GLU A 78 51.55 -77.35 8.07
N ALA A 79 50.77 -78.21 7.41
CA ALA A 79 50.78 -79.66 7.57
C ALA A 79 52.05 -80.32 7.00
N ASP A 80 52.51 -79.87 5.84
CA ASP A 80 53.72 -80.35 5.17
C ASP A 80 54.99 -79.90 5.93
N GLU A 81 55.02 -78.65 6.40
CA GLU A 81 56.16 -78.12 7.15
C GLU A 81 56.32 -78.73 8.56
N ASN A 82 55.21 -78.96 9.28
CA ASN A 82 55.27 -79.38 10.68
C ASN A 82 54.93 -80.86 10.91
N LEU A 83 54.50 -81.58 9.87
CA LEU A 83 54.08 -82.99 9.90
C LEU A 83 52.99 -83.31 10.95
N LEU A 84 52.34 -82.29 11.51
CA LEU A 84 51.23 -82.35 12.47
C LEU A 84 50.49 -81.02 12.47
N LEU A 85 49.16 -81.07 12.60
CA LEU A 85 48.31 -79.90 12.85
C LEU A 85 47.69 -79.98 14.25
N PRO A 86 47.40 -78.83 14.91
CA PRO A 86 46.56 -78.80 16.10
C PRO A 86 45.20 -79.46 15.83
N GLU A 87 44.64 -80.14 16.84
CA GLU A 87 43.45 -81.01 16.74
C GLU A 87 42.25 -80.38 16.01
N GLU A 88 42.04 -79.07 16.20
CA GLU A 88 40.98 -78.30 15.54
C GLU A 88 41.25 -78.08 14.04
N LYS A 89 42.51 -77.80 13.66
CA LYS A 89 42.96 -77.63 12.28
C LYS A 89 43.08 -78.96 11.55
N GLU A 90 43.50 -80.02 12.24
CA GLU A 90 43.54 -81.38 11.72
C GLU A 90 42.13 -81.85 11.32
N ARG A 91 41.13 -81.60 12.18
CA ARG A 91 39.74 -81.94 11.89
C ARG A 91 39.21 -81.19 10.65
N GLU A 92 39.51 -79.89 10.55
CA GLU A 92 39.18 -79.05 9.39
C GLU A 92 39.83 -79.58 8.10
N TYR A 93 41.12 -79.94 8.16
CA TYR A 93 41.90 -80.49 7.06
C TYR A 93 41.37 -81.86 6.58
N LEU A 94 40.99 -82.73 7.53
CA LEU A 94 40.37 -84.02 7.24
C LEU A 94 38.95 -83.88 6.65
N GLU A 95 38.20 -82.82 6.97
CA GLU A 95 36.91 -82.52 6.32
C GLU A 95 37.08 -82.17 4.84
N TYR A 96 38.07 -81.34 4.49
CA TYR A 96 38.40 -81.07 3.08
C TYR A 96 38.81 -82.33 2.34
N TYR A 97 39.65 -83.17 2.96
CA TYR A 97 40.06 -84.44 2.38
C TYR A 97 38.86 -85.32 2.08
N ARG A 98 37.95 -85.52 3.05
CA ARG A 98 36.75 -86.34 2.84
C ARG A 98 35.89 -85.85 1.68
N ALA A 99 35.75 -84.54 1.54
CA ALA A 99 34.92 -83.96 0.48
C ALA A 99 35.55 -84.09 -0.91
N PHE A 100 36.85 -83.79 -1.07
CA PHE A 100 37.53 -83.90 -2.35
C PHE A 100 37.88 -85.36 -2.73
N HIS A 101 38.23 -86.20 -1.76
CA HIS A 101 38.49 -87.63 -1.97
C HIS A 101 37.22 -88.38 -2.41
N ALA A 102 36.05 -88.03 -1.84
CA ALA A 102 34.77 -88.58 -2.30
C ALA A 102 34.47 -88.24 -3.77
N LEU A 103 34.90 -87.05 -4.23
CA LEU A 103 34.80 -86.65 -5.63
C LEU A 103 35.81 -87.40 -6.53
N HIS A 104 37.03 -87.60 -6.03
CA HIS A 104 38.12 -88.23 -6.78
C HIS A 104 37.93 -89.74 -7.00
N LEU A 105 37.30 -90.44 -6.06
CA LEU A 105 37.03 -91.88 -6.16
C LEU A 105 35.94 -92.27 -7.17
N GLY A 106 35.28 -91.32 -7.83
CA GLY A 106 34.30 -91.61 -8.89
C GLY A 106 33.16 -92.54 -8.46
N ARG A 107 32.68 -92.47 -7.21
CA ARG A 107 31.47 -93.19 -6.76
C ARG A 107 30.21 -92.47 -7.27
N ASP A 108 30.03 -92.49 -8.58
CA ASP A 108 28.90 -91.91 -9.31
C ASP A 108 27.69 -92.85 -9.34
N GLU A 109 27.01 -92.97 -8.19
CA GLU A 109 25.54 -93.09 -8.19
C GLU A 109 24.89 -91.82 -7.58
N ARG A 110 25.60 -90.69 -7.59
CA ARG A 110 25.11 -89.36 -7.17
C ARG A 110 25.54 -88.29 -8.17
N PRO A 111 24.67 -87.79 -9.05
CA PRO A 111 25.10 -86.87 -10.10
C PRO A 111 25.09 -85.38 -9.70
N ASP A 112 26.03 -84.66 -10.33
CA ASP A 112 26.13 -83.21 -10.60
C ASP A 112 26.60 -82.24 -9.50
N VAL A 113 27.61 -82.62 -8.71
CA VAL A 113 28.46 -81.63 -8.01
C VAL A 113 29.86 -81.75 -8.56
N ASN A 114 30.34 -80.76 -9.31
CA ASN A 114 31.70 -80.78 -9.85
C ASN A 114 32.70 -80.20 -8.83
N ALA A 115 34.00 -80.30 -9.12
CA ALA A 115 35.04 -79.76 -8.23
C ALA A 115 34.90 -78.25 -8.02
N GLU A 116 34.33 -77.52 -8.98
CA GLU A 116 34.10 -76.07 -8.92
C GLU A 116 32.95 -75.70 -7.97
N ASP A 117 31.88 -76.51 -7.93
CA ASP A 117 30.75 -76.38 -7.00
C ASP A 117 31.22 -76.54 -5.55
N LEU A 118 32.04 -77.55 -5.27
CA LEU A 118 32.61 -77.77 -3.94
C LEU A 118 33.56 -76.65 -3.53
N VAL A 119 34.42 -76.18 -4.44
CA VAL A 119 35.33 -75.05 -4.18
C VAL A 119 34.55 -73.80 -3.79
N ASN A 120 33.45 -73.48 -4.48
CA ASN A 120 32.63 -72.31 -4.17
C ASN A 120 31.82 -72.45 -2.87
N LEU A 121 31.30 -73.65 -2.57
CA LEU A 121 30.67 -73.96 -1.28
C LEU A 121 31.65 -73.81 -0.12
N PHE A 122 32.90 -74.28 -0.28
CA PHE A 122 33.93 -74.14 0.73
C PHE A 122 34.40 -72.70 0.91
N ARG A 123 34.52 -71.92 -0.18
CA ARG A 123 34.83 -70.48 -0.10
C ARG A 123 33.79 -69.72 0.72
N ILE A 124 32.49 -69.97 0.50
CA ILE A 124 31.43 -69.32 1.29
C ILE A 124 31.41 -69.80 2.74
N ARG A 125 31.62 -71.09 3.00
CA ARG A 125 31.70 -71.63 4.36
C ARG A 125 32.90 -71.06 5.13
N GLN A 126 34.01 -70.79 4.45
CA GLN A 126 35.17 -70.08 5.00
C GLN A 126 34.79 -68.63 5.38
N TRP A 127 33.94 -67.96 4.59
CA TRP A 127 33.41 -66.63 4.92
C TRP A 127 32.36 -66.64 6.04
N GLU A 128 31.73 -67.77 6.36
CA GLU A 128 30.74 -67.84 7.44
C GLU A 128 31.37 -68.04 8.82
N HIS A 129 32.53 -68.71 8.89
CA HIS A 129 33.21 -69.06 10.16
C HIS A 129 34.21 -67.99 10.67
N GLY A 130 34.19 -66.79 10.10
CA GLY A 130 34.74 -65.59 10.75
C GLY A 130 36.25 -65.34 10.62
N LYS A 131 37.01 -66.10 9.83
CA LYS A 131 38.48 -66.12 9.98
C LYS A 131 39.29 -65.22 9.03
N GLU A 132 38.77 -64.81 7.87
CA GLU A 132 39.36 -63.78 6.99
C GLU A 132 38.23 -63.15 6.12
N HIS A 133 37.84 -61.89 6.35
CA HIS A 133 36.85 -61.16 5.52
C HIS A 133 37.49 -59.92 4.92
N HIS A 134 37.31 -59.72 3.62
CA HIS A 134 37.81 -58.53 2.92
C HIS A 134 36.69 -57.64 2.36
N THR A 135 35.46 -58.15 2.19
CA THR A 135 34.30 -57.34 1.75
C THR A 135 33.02 -57.66 2.53
N VAL A 136 32.06 -56.73 2.53
CA VAL A 136 30.74 -56.90 3.18
C VAL A 136 30.01 -58.10 2.63
N LEU A 137 30.06 -58.29 1.31
CA LEU A 137 29.38 -59.38 0.63
C LEU A 137 29.82 -60.75 1.18
N GLN A 138 31.09 -60.89 1.57
CA GLN A 138 31.63 -62.11 2.19
C GLN A 138 31.07 -62.31 3.61
N LEU A 139 30.99 -61.25 4.42
CA LEU A 139 30.44 -61.30 5.80
C LEU A 139 28.99 -61.78 5.88
N VAL A 140 28.17 -61.43 4.89
CA VAL A 140 26.74 -61.81 4.84
C VAL A 140 26.44 -62.91 3.80
N ALA A 141 27.47 -63.47 3.16
CA ALA A 141 27.32 -64.45 2.07
C ALA A 141 26.52 -65.68 2.48
N GLY A 142 26.80 -66.26 3.66
CA GLY A 142 26.09 -67.43 4.16
C GLY A 142 24.58 -67.17 4.30
N THR A 143 24.21 -66.05 4.91
CA THR A 143 22.81 -65.65 5.08
C THR A 143 22.13 -65.31 3.75
N LEU A 144 22.84 -64.66 2.81
CA LEU A 144 22.33 -64.38 1.46
C LEU A 144 22.12 -65.65 0.64
N VAL A 145 22.98 -66.66 0.81
CA VAL A 145 22.80 -67.97 0.17
C VAL A 145 21.58 -68.67 0.74
N GLU A 146 21.40 -68.69 2.06
CA GLU A 146 20.23 -69.29 2.72
C GLU A 146 18.91 -68.62 2.29
N LEU A 147 18.82 -67.29 2.39
CA LEU A 147 17.65 -66.52 1.94
C LEU A 147 17.42 -66.65 0.43
N GLY A 148 18.51 -66.68 -0.35
CA GLY A 148 18.50 -66.83 -1.79
C GLY A 148 17.89 -68.17 -2.21
N ILE A 149 18.28 -69.27 -1.58
CA ILE A 149 17.74 -70.61 -1.89
C ILE A 149 16.21 -70.61 -1.84
N ASP A 150 15.60 -70.05 -0.80
CA ASP A 150 14.15 -70.00 -0.66
C ASP A 150 13.48 -69.06 -1.69
N TYR A 151 14.08 -67.91 -1.98
CA TYR A 151 13.57 -66.94 -2.96
C TYR A 151 13.63 -67.46 -4.41
N PHE A 152 14.75 -68.06 -4.81
CA PHE A 152 14.98 -68.54 -6.17
C PHE A 152 14.23 -69.85 -6.48
N ILE A 153 13.89 -70.65 -5.46
CA ILE A 153 12.94 -71.77 -5.60
C ILE A 153 11.56 -71.26 -6.03
N GLN A 154 11.14 -70.09 -5.56
CA GLN A 154 9.83 -69.51 -5.90
C GLN A 154 9.86 -68.65 -7.17
N THR A 155 11.03 -68.18 -7.60
CA THR A 155 11.19 -67.29 -8.75
C THR A 155 12.29 -67.77 -9.72
N PRO A 156 12.04 -68.84 -10.51
CA PRO A 156 13.08 -69.49 -11.32
C PRO A 156 13.73 -68.59 -12.39
N GLY A 157 13.02 -67.56 -12.84
CA GLY A 157 13.52 -66.59 -13.81
C GLY A 157 14.69 -65.74 -13.31
N ALA A 158 14.85 -65.58 -11.99
CA ALA A 158 15.91 -64.75 -11.40
C ALA A 158 17.30 -65.43 -11.43
N LEU A 159 17.38 -66.74 -11.71
CA LEU A 159 18.63 -67.49 -11.85
C LEU A 159 19.29 -67.32 -13.23
N ASN A 160 18.58 -66.79 -14.22
CA ASN A 160 19.14 -66.56 -15.55
C ASN A 160 19.76 -65.15 -15.60
N ALA A 161 21.09 -65.06 -15.66
CA ALA A 161 21.83 -63.79 -15.70
C ALA A 161 21.44 -62.84 -16.86
N GLN A 162 20.77 -63.36 -17.91
CA GLN A 162 20.27 -62.56 -19.04
C GLN A 162 18.80 -62.16 -18.93
N SER A 163 18.02 -62.79 -18.03
CA SER A 163 16.63 -62.38 -17.81
C SER A 163 16.58 -60.99 -17.15
N ALA A 164 15.44 -60.31 -17.26
CA ALA A 164 15.24 -59.04 -16.55
C ALA A 164 15.46 -59.22 -15.04
N GLN A 165 14.91 -60.30 -14.47
CA GLN A 165 15.00 -60.63 -13.05
C GLN A 165 16.43 -60.97 -12.61
N GLY A 166 17.20 -61.70 -13.42
CA GLY A 166 18.59 -62.05 -13.08
C GLY A 166 19.56 -60.89 -13.24
N ARG A 167 19.32 -59.97 -14.20
CA ARG A 167 20.08 -58.72 -14.32
C ARG A 167 19.90 -57.83 -13.09
N ILE A 168 18.69 -57.76 -12.52
CA ILE A 168 18.39 -57.02 -11.28
C ILE A 168 19.18 -57.57 -10.11
N VAL A 169 19.09 -58.89 -9.88
CA VAL A 169 19.75 -59.50 -8.72
C VAL A 169 21.27 -59.38 -8.84
N ARG A 170 21.81 -59.54 -10.06
CA ARG A 170 23.24 -59.35 -10.32
C ARG A 170 23.71 -57.91 -10.06
N ASN A 171 22.99 -56.91 -10.57
CA ASN A 171 23.35 -55.50 -10.35
C ASN A 171 23.21 -55.09 -8.87
N PHE A 172 22.19 -55.60 -8.18
CA PHE A 172 22.01 -55.39 -6.75
C PHE A 172 23.16 -55.98 -5.91
N LEU A 173 23.64 -57.18 -6.26
CA LEU A 173 24.74 -57.83 -5.56
C LEU A 173 26.10 -57.18 -5.85
N LEU A 174 26.34 -56.69 -7.06
CA LEU A 174 27.56 -55.96 -7.40
C LEU A 174 27.73 -54.66 -6.60
N ALA A 175 26.63 -54.00 -6.23
CA ALA A 175 26.65 -52.75 -5.46
C ALA A 175 27.19 -52.89 -4.02
N PHE A 176 27.18 -54.10 -3.44
CA PHE A 176 27.73 -54.35 -2.10
C PHE A 176 29.25 -54.42 -2.06
N ASP A 177 29.89 -54.62 -3.21
CA ASP A 177 31.30 -54.97 -3.30
C ASP A 177 32.23 -53.75 -3.44
N GLU A 178 31.67 -52.58 -3.74
CA GLU A 178 32.38 -51.30 -3.80
C GLU A 178 32.65 -50.69 -2.40
N ILE A 179 32.31 -51.40 -1.32
CA ILE A 179 32.34 -50.88 0.06
C ILE A 179 33.47 -51.53 0.87
N ASP A 180 34.49 -50.74 1.21
CA ASP A 180 35.67 -51.17 1.99
C ASP A 180 35.51 -50.82 3.48
N PHE A 181 35.62 -51.81 4.37
CA PHE A 181 35.54 -51.62 5.83
C PHE A 181 36.93 -51.72 6.45
N SER A 182 37.57 -50.57 6.70
CA SER A 182 38.77 -50.53 7.55
C SER A 182 38.38 -50.65 9.03
N GLU A 183 39.02 -51.58 9.74
CA GLU A 183 38.85 -51.90 11.17
C GLU A 183 38.43 -50.72 12.07
N SER A 184 37.13 -50.56 12.33
CA SER A 184 36.60 -49.57 13.26
C SER A 184 35.59 -50.20 14.23
N LYS A 185 35.59 -49.74 15.49
CA LYS A 185 34.93 -50.39 16.63
C LYS A 185 33.40 -50.24 16.72
N ASP A 186 32.76 -49.51 15.80
CA ASP A 186 31.30 -49.29 15.81
C ASP A 186 30.63 -49.65 14.47
N ILE A 187 30.71 -50.93 14.14
CA ILE A 187 30.18 -51.56 12.91
C ILE A 187 28.72 -51.16 12.61
N LYS A 188 27.85 -51.06 13.63
CA LYS A 188 26.43 -50.71 13.42
C LYS A 188 26.21 -49.29 12.91
N LEU A 189 27.04 -48.33 13.32
CA LEU A 189 26.90 -46.92 12.93
C LEU A 189 27.48 -46.67 11.53
N GLU A 190 28.54 -47.39 11.16
CA GLU A 190 29.11 -47.34 9.81
C GLU A 190 28.23 -48.04 8.78
N ILE A 191 27.60 -49.18 9.12
CA ILE A 191 26.64 -49.86 8.22
C ILE A 191 25.49 -48.93 7.84
N SER A 192 24.88 -48.22 8.80
CA SER A 192 23.71 -47.39 8.50
C SER A 192 24.04 -46.14 7.70
N ASN A 193 25.21 -45.53 7.92
CA ASN A 193 25.61 -44.29 7.27
C ASN A 193 26.33 -44.50 5.91
N ARG A 194 27.01 -45.64 5.71
CA ARG A 194 27.76 -45.93 4.47
C ARG A 194 27.13 -46.98 3.56
N LEU A 195 26.37 -47.94 4.10
CA LEU A 195 25.84 -49.05 3.31
C LEU A 195 24.45 -48.76 2.70
N VAL A 196 23.59 -48.09 3.46
CA VAL A 196 22.19 -47.85 3.06
C VAL A 196 22.06 -46.98 1.80
N PRO A 197 22.76 -45.84 1.64
CA PRO A 197 22.61 -45.01 0.44
C PRO A 197 23.02 -45.68 -0.87
N PRO A 198 24.21 -46.33 -0.98
CA PRO A 198 24.61 -47.03 -2.20
C PRO A 198 23.65 -48.15 -2.59
N LEU A 199 23.07 -48.87 -1.62
CA LEU A 199 22.09 -49.93 -1.89
C LEU A 199 20.78 -49.40 -2.45
N PHE A 200 20.24 -48.32 -1.88
CA PHE A 200 19.06 -47.67 -2.43
C PHE A 200 19.35 -47.02 -3.79
N ALA A 201 20.56 -46.49 -4.00
CA ALA A 201 20.98 -45.94 -5.28
C ALA A 201 21.06 -47.03 -6.36
N ALA A 202 21.69 -48.17 -6.07
CA ALA A 202 21.78 -49.30 -6.98
C ALA A 202 20.41 -49.94 -7.27
N ALA A 203 19.52 -50.00 -6.28
CA ALA A 203 18.14 -50.44 -6.48
C ALA A 203 17.39 -49.48 -7.42
N ALA A 204 17.56 -48.17 -7.26
CA ALA A 204 17.00 -47.17 -8.16
C ALA A 204 17.59 -47.30 -9.58
N GLU A 205 18.91 -47.42 -9.74
CA GLU A 205 19.53 -47.61 -11.06
C GLU A 205 19.07 -48.90 -11.76
N SER A 206 18.88 -49.97 -11.00
CA SER A 206 18.29 -51.22 -11.51
C SER A 206 16.86 -51.01 -11.97
N PHE A 207 16.05 -50.27 -11.21
CA PHE A 207 14.69 -49.89 -11.59
C PHE A 207 14.67 -49.00 -12.86
N ALA A 208 15.63 -48.08 -13.01
CA ALA A 208 15.80 -47.28 -14.22
C ALA A 208 16.12 -48.15 -15.46
N GLY A 209 16.91 -49.21 -15.28
CA GLY A 209 17.27 -50.13 -16.35
C GLY A 209 16.11 -50.99 -16.86
N LEU A 210 15.07 -51.19 -16.05
CA LEU A 210 13.87 -51.96 -16.37
C LEU A 210 12.74 -51.13 -16.96
N SER A 211 12.92 -49.82 -17.13
CA SER A 211 11.85 -48.95 -17.64
C SER A 211 11.15 -49.51 -18.89
N PRO A 212 11.85 -50.10 -19.89
CA PRO A 212 11.21 -50.66 -21.08
C PRO A 212 10.37 -51.92 -20.83
N ASP A 213 10.65 -52.65 -19.74
CA ASP A 213 9.94 -53.88 -19.37
C ASP A 213 8.73 -53.61 -18.45
N ILE A 214 8.64 -52.40 -17.88
CA ILE A 214 7.61 -52.00 -16.90
C ILE A 214 6.46 -51.22 -17.55
N ALA A 215 6.75 -50.42 -18.57
CA ALA A 215 5.76 -49.58 -19.23
C ALA A 215 5.96 -49.60 -20.75
N ASP A 216 4.87 -49.77 -21.50
CA ASP A 216 4.88 -49.71 -22.97
C ASP A 216 4.89 -48.27 -23.52
N ASP A 217 4.57 -47.28 -22.69
CA ASP A 217 4.53 -45.87 -23.07
C ASP A 217 5.91 -45.21 -22.94
N GLU A 218 6.42 -44.63 -24.04
CA GLU A 218 7.75 -44.01 -24.11
C GLU A 218 7.95 -42.86 -23.09
N LYS A 219 6.89 -42.13 -22.75
CA LYS A 219 6.94 -41.05 -21.75
C LYS A 219 7.05 -41.63 -20.34
N LEU A 220 6.32 -42.71 -20.03
CA LEU A 220 6.44 -43.43 -18.76
C LEU A 220 7.81 -44.09 -18.62
N GLN A 221 8.37 -44.64 -19.70
CA GLN A 221 9.73 -45.18 -19.70
C GLN A 221 10.76 -44.10 -19.36
N LEU A 222 10.68 -42.94 -20.01
CA LEU A 222 11.58 -41.82 -19.76
C LEU A 222 11.42 -41.26 -18.34
N PHE A 223 10.19 -41.13 -17.85
CA PHE A 223 9.88 -40.71 -16.48
C PHE A 223 10.51 -41.65 -15.44
N ILE A 224 10.32 -42.96 -15.58
CA ILE A 224 10.89 -43.97 -14.69
C ILE A 224 12.42 -43.86 -14.69
N LYS A 225 13.01 -43.75 -15.88
CA LYS A 225 14.46 -43.70 -16.06
C LYS A 225 15.10 -42.47 -15.44
N GLU A 226 14.58 -41.28 -15.73
CA GLU A 226 15.15 -40.02 -15.22
C GLU A 226 14.90 -39.86 -13.71
N THR A 227 13.73 -40.24 -13.22
CA THR A 227 13.40 -40.19 -11.79
C THR A 227 14.35 -41.09 -10.99
N ALA A 228 14.51 -42.35 -11.42
CA ALA A 228 15.35 -43.32 -10.72
C ALA A 228 16.85 -42.96 -10.78
N LYS A 229 17.34 -42.44 -11.91
CA LYS A 229 18.72 -41.91 -12.00
C LYS A 229 18.94 -40.66 -11.14
N GLY A 230 17.93 -39.80 -11.03
CA GLY A 230 17.97 -38.64 -10.15
C GLY A 230 18.03 -39.06 -8.68
N ILE A 231 17.23 -40.06 -8.30
CA ILE A 231 17.23 -40.63 -6.96
C ILE A 231 18.61 -41.17 -6.60
N ALA A 232 19.20 -41.99 -7.47
CA ALA A 232 20.53 -42.54 -7.27
C ALA A 232 21.59 -41.45 -7.07
N ARG A 233 21.61 -40.43 -7.94
CA ARG A 233 22.54 -39.29 -7.84
C ARG A 233 22.41 -38.52 -6.53
N ASP A 234 21.20 -38.25 -6.07
CA ASP A 234 20.96 -37.53 -4.82
C ASP A 234 21.35 -38.37 -3.58
N LEU A 235 21.17 -39.69 -3.65
CA LEU A 235 21.62 -40.63 -2.61
C LEU A 235 23.15 -40.69 -2.54
N TYR A 236 23.84 -40.78 -3.68
CA TYR A 236 25.32 -40.76 -3.73
C TYR A 236 25.91 -39.45 -3.21
N ARG A 237 25.43 -38.29 -3.71
CA ARG A 237 25.93 -36.97 -3.30
C ARG A 237 25.82 -36.73 -1.79
N ARG A 238 24.77 -37.26 -1.15
CA ARG A 238 24.54 -37.08 0.29
C ARG A 238 25.32 -38.07 1.15
N ALA A 239 25.61 -39.27 0.63
CA ALA A 239 26.50 -40.22 1.28
C ALA A 239 27.93 -39.65 1.46
N GLU A 240 28.40 -38.85 0.50
CA GLU A 240 29.71 -38.19 0.55
C GLU A 240 29.79 -37.05 1.60
N ASN A 241 28.65 -36.45 1.96
CA ASN A 241 28.60 -35.20 2.74
C ASN A 241 28.24 -35.36 4.23
N GLN A 242 28.02 -36.58 4.75
CA GLN A 242 27.62 -36.80 6.15
C GLN A 242 28.80 -37.16 7.07
N GLN A 243 29.29 -36.19 7.84
CA GLN A 243 30.03 -36.44 9.07
C GLN A 243 29.13 -36.20 10.29
N GLY A 244 28.75 -37.29 10.96
CA GLY A 244 28.24 -37.27 12.34
C GLY A 244 26.81 -36.75 12.53
N ALA A 245 25.82 -37.63 12.49
CA ALA A 245 24.56 -37.40 13.21
C ALA A 245 23.93 -38.71 13.69
N GLN A 246 24.01 -38.95 15.01
CA GLN A 246 23.26 -39.99 15.71
C GLN A 246 21.85 -39.49 16.04
N ARG A 247 20.81 -40.10 15.43
CA ARG A 247 19.56 -40.62 16.05
C ARG A 247 18.39 -40.69 15.04
N ARG A 248 17.73 -41.87 15.02
CA ARG A 248 16.55 -42.30 14.22
C ARG A 248 16.80 -42.44 12.72
N GLU A 249 17.73 -43.33 12.37
CA GLU A 249 18.16 -43.64 10.99
C GLU A 249 17.01 -44.01 10.04
N ALA A 250 16.08 -44.90 10.40
CA ALA A 250 15.06 -45.36 9.45
C ALA A 250 14.07 -44.27 8.99
N ALA A 251 13.65 -43.39 9.89
CA ALA A 251 12.74 -42.30 9.56
C ALA A 251 13.44 -41.20 8.74
N TYR A 252 14.71 -40.94 9.04
CA TYR A 252 15.55 -40.00 8.31
C TYR A 252 15.84 -40.50 6.87
N TRP A 253 16.21 -41.76 6.72
CA TRP A 253 16.40 -42.40 5.40
C TRP A 253 15.10 -42.47 4.61
N GLY A 254 14.00 -42.85 5.25
CA GLY A 254 12.68 -42.86 4.61
C GLY A 254 12.27 -41.47 4.10
N GLN A 255 12.51 -40.42 4.90
CA GLN A 255 12.28 -39.04 4.46
C GLN A 255 13.23 -38.60 3.35
N MET A 256 14.50 -39.03 3.37
CA MET A 256 15.48 -38.69 2.35
C MET A 256 15.15 -39.33 0.99
N VAL A 257 14.82 -40.63 0.98
CA VAL A 257 14.38 -41.34 -0.23
C VAL A 257 13.08 -40.71 -0.75
N LEU A 258 12.10 -40.47 0.12
CA LEU A 258 10.85 -39.80 -0.25
C LEU A 258 11.08 -38.40 -0.82
N ARG A 259 11.97 -37.61 -0.20
CA ARG A 259 12.36 -36.28 -0.69
C ARG A 259 12.99 -36.37 -2.08
N SER A 260 13.91 -37.31 -2.27
CA SER A 260 14.59 -37.52 -3.54
C SER A 260 13.63 -37.99 -4.64
N MET A 261 12.69 -38.88 -4.29
CA MET A 261 11.61 -39.28 -5.18
C MET A 261 10.74 -38.09 -5.58
N ILE A 262 10.27 -37.30 -4.61
CA ILE A 262 9.43 -36.12 -4.88
C ILE A 262 10.20 -35.09 -5.70
N ASN A 263 11.46 -34.83 -5.38
CA ASN A 263 12.31 -33.87 -6.10
C ASN A 263 12.46 -34.26 -7.57
N ASN A 264 12.90 -35.49 -7.85
CA ASN A 264 13.24 -35.90 -9.20
C ASN A 264 11.98 -36.20 -10.04
N ALA A 265 10.97 -36.85 -9.46
CA ALA A 265 9.69 -37.09 -10.14
C ALA A 265 8.95 -35.77 -10.40
N GLY A 266 8.84 -34.92 -9.37
CA GLY A 266 8.18 -33.62 -9.48
C GLY A 266 8.91 -32.66 -10.41
N ALA A 267 10.24 -32.56 -10.31
CA ALA A 267 11.03 -31.74 -11.22
C ALA A 267 10.90 -32.20 -12.68
N PHE A 268 10.86 -33.50 -12.95
CA PHE A 268 10.60 -34.01 -14.31
C PHE A 268 9.20 -33.63 -14.81
N VAL A 269 8.17 -33.84 -13.98
CA VAL A 269 6.78 -33.47 -14.32
C VAL A 269 6.64 -31.98 -14.61
N PHE A 270 7.28 -31.11 -13.83
CA PHE A 270 7.19 -29.66 -14.00
C PHE A 270 8.17 -29.10 -15.04
N SER A 271 9.28 -29.76 -15.36
CA SER A 271 10.22 -29.29 -16.38
C SER A 271 9.81 -29.64 -17.81
N ALA A 272 8.97 -30.68 -18.01
CA ALA A 272 8.47 -31.10 -19.32
C ALA A 272 6.93 -31.25 -19.42
N PRO A 273 6.12 -30.25 -19.00
CA PRO A 273 4.66 -30.37 -18.96
C PRO A 273 3.98 -30.44 -20.35
N GLU A 274 4.59 -29.88 -21.39
CA GLU A 274 4.10 -29.99 -22.77
C GLU A 274 4.16 -31.45 -23.26
N ALA A 275 5.28 -32.13 -23.00
CA ALA A 275 5.47 -33.53 -23.37
C ALA A 275 4.54 -34.46 -22.57
N LEU A 276 4.23 -34.15 -21.31
CA LEU A 276 3.45 -35.03 -20.43
C LEU A 276 1.94 -34.80 -20.50
N PHE A 277 1.50 -33.54 -20.55
CA PHE A 277 0.08 -33.18 -20.43
C PHE A 277 -0.56 -32.72 -21.74
N ASP A 278 0.19 -32.71 -22.85
CA ASP A 278 -0.28 -32.23 -24.17
C ASP A 278 -0.86 -30.81 -24.07
N THR A 279 -0.24 -29.99 -23.22
CA THR A 279 -0.66 -28.62 -22.95
C THR A 279 -0.07 -27.67 -23.98
N ASN A 280 -0.75 -26.55 -24.25
CA ASN A 280 -0.17 -25.52 -25.12
C ASN A 280 1.02 -24.84 -24.40
N ARG A 281 2.02 -24.40 -25.19
CA ARG A 281 3.27 -23.80 -24.72
C ARG A 281 3.11 -22.75 -23.59
N PRO A 282 2.11 -21.85 -23.62
CA PRO A 282 1.87 -20.89 -22.54
C PRO A 282 1.40 -21.52 -21.23
N VAL A 283 0.46 -22.48 -21.27
CA VAL A 283 0.00 -23.22 -20.08
C VAL A 283 1.12 -24.09 -19.51
N SER A 284 1.95 -24.69 -20.38
CA SER A 284 3.14 -25.43 -19.98
C SER A 284 4.12 -24.58 -19.18
N ARG A 285 4.30 -23.30 -19.52
CA ARG A 285 5.15 -22.37 -18.76
C ARG A 285 4.61 -22.06 -17.36
N ILE A 286 3.29 -21.94 -17.19
CA ILE A 286 2.68 -21.72 -15.86
C ILE A 286 2.89 -22.95 -14.99
N ILE A 287 2.61 -24.15 -15.52
CA ILE A 287 2.82 -25.42 -14.81
C ILE A 287 4.29 -25.56 -14.41
N GLN A 288 5.21 -25.17 -15.29
CA GLN A 288 6.64 -25.18 -15.02
C GLN A 288 7.03 -24.22 -13.89
N SER A 289 6.69 -22.93 -13.99
CA SER A 289 7.13 -21.94 -13.01
C SER A 289 6.50 -22.15 -11.62
N THR A 290 5.20 -22.46 -11.58
CA THR A 290 4.47 -22.69 -10.32
C THR A 290 4.82 -24.04 -9.70
N GLY A 291 4.93 -25.09 -10.52
CA GLY A 291 5.31 -26.42 -10.07
C GLY A 291 6.70 -26.47 -9.46
N LEU A 292 7.69 -25.83 -10.11
CA LEU A 292 9.05 -25.75 -9.57
C LEU A 292 9.13 -24.90 -8.31
N THR A 293 8.40 -23.77 -8.24
CA THR A 293 8.33 -22.94 -7.02
C THR A 293 7.71 -23.69 -5.84
N LEU A 294 6.64 -24.45 -6.07
CA LEU A 294 6.01 -25.27 -5.02
C LEU A 294 6.94 -26.39 -4.56
N LEU A 295 7.60 -27.05 -5.52
CA LEU A 295 8.57 -28.11 -5.25
C LEU A 295 9.72 -27.57 -4.38
N ASP A 296 10.26 -26.40 -4.74
CA ASP A 296 11.31 -25.73 -3.99
C ASP A 296 10.88 -25.35 -2.57
N ALA A 297 9.65 -24.88 -2.38
CA ALA A 297 9.13 -24.56 -1.05
C ALA A 297 8.89 -25.79 -0.15
N ILE A 298 8.43 -26.91 -0.73
CA ILE A 298 8.20 -28.18 -0.02
C ILE A 298 9.53 -28.83 0.37
N LEU A 299 10.54 -28.71 -0.49
CA LEU A 299 11.83 -29.34 -0.29
C LEU A 299 12.76 -28.42 0.53
N GLY A 300 12.85 -27.13 0.25
CA GLY A 300 13.68 -26.16 0.97
C GLY A 300 15.19 -26.44 0.90
N ASP A 301 16.00 -25.47 1.33
CA ASP A 301 17.46 -25.55 1.24
C ASP A 301 18.05 -26.53 2.27
N ASP A 302 18.59 -27.64 1.78
CA ASP A 302 19.52 -28.60 2.41
C ASP A 302 19.20 -29.23 3.78
N SER A 303 18.08 -28.92 4.43
CA SER A 303 17.70 -29.47 5.75
C SER A 303 17.45 -30.99 5.81
N GLY A 304 17.41 -31.68 4.67
CA GLY A 304 17.17 -33.13 4.59
C GLY A 304 15.75 -33.59 4.93
N GLN A 305 14.86 -32.68 5.34
CA GLN A 305 13.48 -32.97 5.68
C GLN A 305 12.51 -32.31 4.69
N ILE A 306 11.34 -32.94 4.50
CA ILE A 306 10.25 -32.37 3.69
C ILE A 306 9.44 -31.41 4.58
N GLN A 307 9.35 -30.16 4.17
CA GLN A 307 8.75 -29.08 4.94
C GLN A 307 7.32 -28.81 4.46
N TRP A 308 6.43 -29.79 4.62
CA TRP A 308 5.02 -29.67 4.17
C TRP A 308 4.31 -28.42 4.70
N GLN A 309 4.67 -27.97 5.90
CA GLN A 309 4.12 -26.75 6.51
C GLN A 309 4.52 -25.48 5.74
N LYS A 310 5.69 -25.46 5.08
CA LYS A 310 6.12 -24.33 4.25
C LYS A 310 5.40 -24.27 2.90
N ALA A 311 4.78 -25.35 2.44
CA ALA A 311 4.05 -25.36 1.17
C ALA A 311 2.85 -24.39 1.15
N ILE A 312 2.30 -24.06 2.32
CA ILE A 312 1.07 -23.27 2.49
C ILE A 312 1.34 -22.00 3.33
N THR A 313 2.59 -21.54 3.40
CA THR A 313 2.91 -20.26 4.04
C THR A 313 2.58 -19.10 3.11
N ALA A 314 2.39 -17.91 3.70
CA ALA A 314 2.19 -16.68 2.93
C ALA A 314 3.35 -16.44 1.94
N ASP A 315 4.61 -16.66 2.36
CA ASP A 315 5.81 -16.53 1.51
C ASP A 315 5.78 -17.47 0.28
N THR A 316 5.37 -18.74 0.46
CA THR A 316 5.28 -19.69 -0.65
C THR A 316 4.15 -19.35 -1.61
N LEU A 317 2.98 -18.98 -1.07
CA LEU A 317 1.85 -18.51 -1.88
C LEU A 317 2.21 -17.26 -2.69
N ASP A 318 3.04 -16.39 -2.12
CA ASP A 318 3.54 -15.17 -2.75
C ASP A 318 4.48 -15.48 -3.92
N ARG A 319 5.48 -16.33 -3.70
CA ARG A 319 6.37 -16.81 -4.77
C ARG A 319 5.62 -17.52 -5.89
N LEU A 320 4.60 -18.31 -5.55
CA LEU A 320 3.74 -18.98 -6.53
C LEU A 320 2.94 -17.98 -7.36
N ALA A 321 2.36 -16.96 -6.72
CA ALA A 321 1.65 -15.89 -7.41
C ALA A 321 2.62 -15.14 -8.36
N LYS A 322 3.80 -14.76 -7.90
CA LYS A 322 4.84 -14.11 -8.72
C LYS A 322 5.21 -14.94 -9.95
N ALA A 323 5.52 -16.22 -9.75
CA ALA A 323 5.89 -17.13 -10.83
C ALA A 323 4.76 -17.30 -11.88
N ALA A 324 3.51 -17.34 -11.44
CA ALA A 324 2.35 -17.40 -12.34
C ALA A 324 2.14 -16.08 -13.10
N LEU A 325 2.28 -14.95 -12.41
CA LEU A 325 2.07 -13.61 -12.96
C LEU A 325 3.15 -13.19 -13.95
N GLU A 326 4.41 -13.59 -13.72
CA GLU A 326 5.50 -13.40 -14.68
C GLU A 326 5.19 -14.11 -15.99
N VAL A 327 4.73 -15.37 -15.93
CA VAL A 327 4.34 -16.11 -17.13
C VAL A 327 3.12 -15.49 -17.81
N VAL A 328 2.15 -14.99 -17.06
CA VAL A 328 0.98 -14.26 -17.61
C VAL A 328 1.39 -12.94 -18.27
N ALA A 329 2.34 -12.21 -17.69
CA ALA A 329 2.86 -10.97 -18.26
C ALA A 329 3.61 -11.23 -19.57
N GLU A 330 4.38 -12.31 -19.65
CA GLU A 330 5.12 -12.74 -20.85
C GLU A 330 4.22 -13.39 -21.91
N HIS A 331 3.14 -14.04 -21.47
CA HIS A 331 2.20 -14.81 -22.31
C HIS A 331 0.73 -14.49 -21.98
N PRO A 332 0.25 -13.26 -22.24
CA PRO A 332 -1.11 -12.84 -21.87
C PRO A 332 -2.22 -13.57 -22.65
N ASN A 333 -1.87 -14.28 -23.73
CA ASN A 333 -2.77 -15.16 -24.48
C ASN A 333 -3.29 -16.36 -23.70
N VAL A 334 -2.69 -16.68 -22.54
CA VAL A 334 -3.24 -17.69 -21.62
C VAL A 334 -4.63 -17.30 -21.10
N ILE A 335 -4.88 -16.00 -20.89
CA ILE A 335 -6.11 -15.51 -20.26
C ILE A 335 -7.16 -15.08 -21.28
N SER A 336 -6.74 -14.45 -22.39
CA SER A 336 -7.69 -14.03 -23.43
C SER A 336 -7.07 -13.99 -24.83
N GLY A 337 -7.84 -14.42 -25.83
CA GLY A 337 -7.47 -14.29 -27.25
C GLY A 337 -7.59 -12.87 -27.80
N LYS A 338 -8.26 -11.94 -27.11
CA LYS A 338 -8.46 -10.56 -27.60
C LYS A 338 -7.26 -9.67 -27.28
N GLN A 339 -6.71 -9.00 -28.30
CA GLN A 339 -5.47 -8.21 -28.17
C GLN A 339 -5.54 -7.12 -27.09
N GLY A 340 -6.63 -6.34 -27.03
CA GLY A 340 -6.75 -5.29 -26.01
C GLY A 340 -6.78 -5.80 -24.56
N ILE A 341 -7.45 -6.92 -24.30
CA ILE A 341 -7.47 -7.53 -22.96
C ILE A 341 -6.08 -8.05 -22.58
N ARG A 342 -5.33 -8.57 -23.56
CA ARG A 342 -3.95 -9.02 -23.36
C ARG A 342 -3.02 -7.87 -22.93
N GLU A 343 -3.13 -6.72 -23.60
CA GLU A 343 -2.34 -5.54 -23.28
C GLU A 343 -2.64 -5.00 -21.88
N ILE A 344 -3.91 -5.01 -21.47
CA ILE A 344 -4.32 -4.62 -20.11
C ILE A 344 -3.73 -5.55 -19.05
N ILE A 345 -3.96 -6.86 -19.17
CA ILE A 345 -3.54 -7.81 -18.14
C ILE A 345 -2.02 -7.90 -18.07
N GLY A 346 -1.34 -7.93 -19.23
CA GLY A 346 0.12 -7.94 -19.29
C GLY A 346 0.74 -6.69 -18.68
N GLY A 347 0.20 -5.51 -19.00
CA GLY A 347 0.70 -4.25 -18.47
C GLY A 347 0.50 -4.06 -16.96
N ILE A 348 -0.63 -4.52 -16.40
CA ILE A 348 -0.89 -4.51 -14.96
C ILE A 348 -0.01 -5.53 -14.24
N ALA A 349 0.12 -6.74 -14.78
CA ALA A 349 1.00 -7.77 -14.21
C ALA A 349 2.46 -7.29 -14.17
N HIS A 350 2.91 -6.58 -15.21
CA HIS A 350 4.23 -5.95 -15.22
C HIS A 350 4.37 -4.88 -14.13
N ALA A 351 3.35 -4.05 -13.94
CA ALA A 351 3.36 -2.96 -12.95
C ALA A 351 3.41 -3.47 -11.50
N VAL A 352 2.80 -4.63 -11.21
CA VAL A 352 2.73 -5.22 -9.86
C VAL A 352 3.93 -6.14 -9.54
N LYS A 353 4.91 -6.27 -10.46
CA LYS A 353 6.08 -7.14 -10.27
C LYS A 353 6.95 -6.75 -9.06
N ASP A 354 6.90 -5.49 -8.62
CA ASP A 354 7.60 -5.02 -7.42
C ASP A 354 7.10 -5.76 -6.16
N GLU A 355 8.04 -6.21 -5.32
CA GLU A 355 7.77 -6.94 -4.06
C GLU A 355 6.85 -6.18 -3.10
N SER A 356 6.74 -4.87 -3.28
CA SER A 356 5.94 -3.97 -2.46
C SER A 356 4.42 -4.16 -2.57
N PHE A 357 3.91 -4.80 -3.62
CA PHE A 357 2.47 -4.86 -3.93
C PHE A 357 1.91 -6.27 -4.09
N GLN A 358 2.60 -7.30 -3.59
CA GLN A 358 2.24 -8.70 -3.78
C GLN A 358 1.13 -9.16 -2.81
N GLN A 359 -0.03 -8.51 -2.89
CA GLN A 359 -1.21 -8.87 -2.10
C GLN A 359 -2.14 -9.78 -2.92
N GLN A 360 -2.61 -10.87 -2.31
CA GLN A 360 -3.46 -11.85 -2.99
C GLN A 360 -4.69 -11.18 -3.64
N GLY A 361 -4.87 -11.41 -4.95
CA GLY A 361 -5.99 -10.89 -5.71
C GLY A 361 -5.95 -9.38 -6.00
N LEU A 362 -4.80 -8.72 -5.92
CA LEU A 362 -4.67 -7.32 -6.33
C LEU A 362 -4.78 -7.15 -7.86
N ILE A 363 -4.08 -7.99 -8.63
CA ILE A 363 -4.06 -7.91 -10.10
C ILE A 363 -5.44 -8.16 -10.74
N PRO A 364 -6.20 -9.20 -10.35
CA PRO A 364 -7.56 -9.38 -10.87
C PRO A 364 -8.45 -8.16 -10.63
N GLU A 365 -8.33 -7.51 -9.47
CA GLU A 365 -9.11 -6.32 -9.13
C GLU A 365 -8.65 -5.08 -9.89
N LEU A 366 -7.33 -4.84 -10.04
CA LEU A 366 -6.82 -3.75 -10.87
C LEU A 366 -7.22 -3.94 -12.34
N ALA A 367 -7.14 -5.17 -12.86
CA ALA A 367 -7.59 -5.50 -14.22
C ALA A 367 -9.10 -5.28 -14.38
N ARG A 368 -9.90 -5.67 -13.39
CA ARG A 368 -11.34 -5.40 -13.35
C ARG A 368 -11.60 -3.89 -13.42
N ILE A 369 -10.96 -3.09 -12.56
CA ILE A 369 -11.11 -1.62 -12.52
C ILE A 369 -10.74 -1.02 -13.88
N VAL A 370 -9.59 -1.38 -14.45
CA VAL A 370 -9.17 -0.86 -15.77
C VAL A 370 -10.18 -1.24 -16.85
N LEU A 371 -10.66 -2.48 -16.90
CA LEU A 371 -11.64 -2.93 -17.88
C LEU A 371 -12.99 -2.21 -17.73
N GLU A 372 -13.47 -2.02 -16.49
CA GLU A 372 -14.71 -1.29 -16.20
C GLU A 372 -14.63 0.17 -16.65
N GLN A 373 -13.57 0.88 -16.29
CA GLN A 373 -13.37 2.28 -16.68
C GLN A 373 -13.15 2.44 -18.20
N SER A 374 -12.57 1.42 -18.83
CA SER A 374 -12.34 1.39 -20.28
C SER A 374 -13.60 1.15 -21.09
N ALA A 375 -14.55 0.37 -20.59
CA ALA A 375 -15.79 0.05 -21.30
C ALA A 375 -16.59 1.29 -21.71
N GLY A 376 -16.53 2.36 -20.91
CA GLY A 376 -17.20 3.64 -21.20
C GLY A 376 -16.38 4.64 -22.03
N ASN A 377 -15.07 4.43 -22.21
CA ASN A 377 -14.14 5.45 -22.72
C ASN A 377 -13.13 4.92 -23.75
N LEU A 378 -13.42 3.77 -24.38
CA LEU A 378 -12.44 2.95 -25.12
C LEU A 378 -11.70 3.71 -26.23
N GLU A 379 -12.39 4.54 -27.01
CA GLU A 379 -11.78 5.33 -28.09
C GLU A 379 -10.81 6.41 -27.57
N ARG A 380 -11.03 6.92 -26.35
CA ARG A 380 -10.20 7.96 -25.74
C ARG A 380 -8.97 7.40 -25.03
N LEU A 381 -9.04 6.14 -24.60
CA LEU A 381 -8.03 5.50 -23.76
C LEU A 381 -7.03 4.64 -24.51
N TRP A 382 -7.27 4.41 -25.81
CA TRP A 382 -6.34 3.71 -26.69
C TRP A 382 -5.59 4.70 -27.56
N ARG A 383 -4.26 4.59 -27.59
CA ARG A 383 -3.41 5.35 -28.51
C ARG A 383 -2.49 4.40 -29.26
N THR A 384 -2.08 4.82 -30.45
CA THR A 384 -1.04 4.13 -31.22
C THR A 384 0.25 4.92 -31.07
N THR A 385 1.24 4.35 -30.39
CA THR A 385 2.59 4.93 -30.25
C THR A 385 3.58 4.16 -31.14
N PRO A 386 4.80 4.69 -31.38
CA PRO A 386 5.82 3.99 -32.16
C PRO A 386 6.23 2.63 -31.56
N SER A 387 6.04 2.45 -30.25
CA SER A 387 6.28 1.22 -29.50
C SER A 387 5.10 0.24 -29.53
N GLY A 388 3.97 0.62 -30.13
CA GLY A 388 2.77 -0.19 -30.23
C GLY A 388 1.50 0.51 -29.71
N PRO A 389 0.35 -0.17 -29.71
CA PRO A 389 -0.83 0.30 -29.00
C PRO A 389 -0.53 0.46 -27.50
N GLU A 390 -0.89 1.60 -26.94
CA GLU A 390 -0.73 1.93 -25.52
C GLU A 390 -2.11 2.26 -24.93
N HIS A 391 -2.41 1.65 -23.78
CA HIS A 391 -3.62 1.92 -23.04
C HIS A 391 -3.33 2.85 -21.87
N LEU A 392 -3.95 4.03 -21.87
CA LEU A 392 -3.63 5.10 -20.92
C LEU A 392 -3.90 4.73 -19.44
N LEU A 393 -4.93 3.94 -19.16
CA LEU A 393 -5.22 3.48 -17.79
C LEU A 393 -4.19 2.48 -17.29
N VAL A 394 -3.59 1.68 -18.17
CA VAL A 394 -2.46 0.80 -17.81
C VAL A 394 -1.24 1.64 -17.45
N SER A 395 -0.94 2.68 -18.24
CA SER A 395 0.14 3.62 -17.95
C SER A 395 -0.11 4.39 -16.64
N ALA A 396 -1.36 4.74 -16.33
CA ALA A 396 -1.75 5.35 -15.07
C ALA A 396 -1.52 4.42 -13.85
N VAL A 397 -1.88 3.14 -13.96
CA VAL A 397 -1.58 2.13 -12.92
C VAL A 397 -0.06 2.02 -12.71
N GLN A 398 0.71 2.00 -13.80
CA GLN A 398 2.18 1.94 -13.71
C GLN A 398 2.75 3.16 -12.99
N GLN A 399 2.29 4.37 -13.31
CA GLN A 399 2.73 5.60 -12.64
C GLN A 399 2.34 5.61 -11.15
N LEU A 400 1.13 5.18 -10.80
CA LEU A 400 0.69 5.06 -9.40
C LEU A 400 1.55 4.09 -8.59
N LEU A 401 1.76 2.87 -9.11
CA LEU A 401 2.55 1.86 -8.41
C LEU A 401 4.03 2.26 -8.32
N SER A 402 4.56 2.91 -9.36
CA SER A 402 5.92 3.45 -9.34
C SER A 402 6.08 4.51 -8.26
N ALA A 403 5.18 5.50 -8.20
CA ALA A 403 5.22 6.56 -7.18
C ALA A 403 5.08 6.01 -5.75
N LEU A 404 4.26 4.98 -5.55
CA LEU A 404 4.12 4.30 -4.25
C LEU A 404 5.36 3.45 -3.87
N SER A 405 6.11 2.96 -4.86
CA SER A 405 7.34 2.17 -4.64
C SER A 405 8.57 3.03 -4.34
N GLU A 406 8.56 4.28 -4.81
CA GLU A 406 9.69 5.18 -4.84
C GLU A 406 10.10 5.65 -3.43
N LYS A 407 11.41 5.76 -3.20
CA LYS A 407 11.97 6.10 -1.89
C LYS A 407 12.16 7.61 -1.80
N HIS A 408 11.47 8.24 -0.84
CA HIS A 408 11.53 9.67 -0.62
C HIS A 408 12.28 9.98 0.69
N GLY A 409 13.50 10.54 0.60
CA GLY A 409 14.32 11.00 1.74
C GLY A 409 15.30 9.97 2.36
N ASP A 410 15.96 10.36 3.47
CA ASP A 410 17.02 9.60 4.18
C ASP A 410 16.53 8.30 4.85
N ALA A 411 15.22 8.13 4.97
CA ALA A 411 14.61 6.87 5.38
C ALA A 411 13.42 6.55 4.48
N PRO A 412 13.25 5.30 4.03
CA PRO A 412 12.19 4.93 3.11
C PRO A 412 10.83 5.07 3.79
N TRP A 413 10.18 6.22 3.64
CA TRP A 413 8.78 6.38 4.02
C TRP A 413 7.90 5.89 2.88
N ARG A 414 6.93 5.04 3.22
CA ARG A 414 5.86 4.59 2.32
C ARG A 414 4.52 4.72 3.04
N PRO A 415 3.46 5.15 2.36
CA PRO A 415 2.13 5.17 2.96
C PRO A 415 1.70 3.73 3.28
N ALA A 416 1.24 3.49 4.51
CA ALA A 416 0.72 2.19 4.92
C ALA A 416 -0.70 1.99 4.35
N LEU A 417 -0.79 1.61 3.07
CA LEU A 417 -2.05 1.36 2.38
C LEU A 417 -2.42 -0.13 2.49
N THR A 418 -3.66 -0.41 2.89
CA THR A 418 -4.24 -1.75 2.78
C THR A 418 -4.62 -2.03 1.33
N LYS A 419 -4.89 -3.29 0.99
CA LYS A 419 -5.42 -3.68 -0.33
C LYS A 419 -6.62 -2.82 -0.75
N GLY A 420 -7.58 -2.67 0.18
CA GLY A 420 -8.79 -1.90 -0.06
C GLY A 420 -8.49 -0.43 -0.34
N HIS A 421 -7.56 0.18 0.40
CA HIS A 421 -7.16 1.56 0.18
C HIS A 421 -6.45 1.76 -1.16
N LEU A 422 -5.56 0.83 -1.55
CA LEU A 422 -4.87 0.89 -2.84
C LEU A 422 -5.85 0.75 -4.00
N LEU A 423 -6.79 -0.20 -3.93
CA LEU A 423 -7.81 -0.38 -4.96
C LEU A 423 -8.75 0.82 -5.05
N ALA A 424 -9.13 1.42 -3.92
CA ALA A 424 -9.96 2.61 -3.90
C ALA A 424 -9.24 3.83 -4.51
N LEU A 425 -7.95 4.02 -4.17
CA LEU A 425 -7.12 5.07 -4.78
C LEU A 425 -6.94 4.85 -6.28
N ALA A 426 -6.66 3.61 -6.70
CA ALA A 426 -6.55 3.26 -8.11
C ALA A 426 -7.87 3.52 -8.85
N ASN A 427 -9.01 3.14 -8.28
CA ASN A 427 -10.32 3.40 -8.89
C ASN A 427 -10.57 4.90 -9.10
N ASP A 428 -10.40 5.73 -8.05
CA ASP A 428 -10.62 7.18 -8.16
C ASP A 428 -9.69 7.82 -9.19
N LEU A 429 -8.40 7.46 -9.15
CA LEU A 429 -7.40 8.00 -10.06
C LEU A 429 -7.70 7.60 -11.51
N LEU A 430 -8.07 6.34 -11.75
CA LEU A 430 -8.39 5.86 -13.08
C LEU A 430 -9.68 6.45 -13.64
N GLU A 431 -10.68 6.72 -12.79
CA GLU A 431 -11.87 7.47 -13.16
C GLU A 431 -11.51 8.89 -13.63
N GLU A 432 -10.68 9.61 -12.87
CA GLU A 432 -10.24 10.96 -13.22
C GLU A 432 -9.37 10.99 -14.49
N VAL A 433 -8.45 10.02 -14.65
CA VAL A 433 -7.64 9.87 -15.89
C VAL A 433 -8.52 9.49 -17.08
N ALA A 434 -9.56 8.67 -16.88
CA ALA A 434 -10.47 8.33 -17.96
C ALA A 434 -11.22 9.55 -18.49
N GLN A 435 -11.56 10.49 -17.61
CA GLN A 435 -12.16 11.78 -17.95
C GLN A 435 -11.13 12.78 -18.51
N ASN A 436 -9.86 12.68 -18.08
CA ASN A 436 -8.78 13.59 -18.44
C ASN A 436 -7.53 12.87 -19.02
N PRO A 437 -7.60 12.25 -20.21
CA PRO A 437 -6.49 11.50 -20.81
C PRO A 437 -5.20 12.32 -21.05
N SER A 438 -5.31 13.65 -21.11
CA SER A 438 -4.18 14.56 -21.20
C SER A 438 -3.21 14.40 -20.02
N TRP A 439 -3.65 13.92 -18.86
CA TRP A 439 -2.77 13.75 -17.71
C TRP A 439 -1.65 12.72 -17.89
N ILE A 440 -1.86 11.75 -18.77
CA ILE A 440 -0.85 10.75 -19.12
C ILE A 440 -0.03 11.21 -20.33
N THR A 441 -0.65 11.95 -21.24
CA THR A 441 -0.10 12.20 -22.57
C THR A 441 0.64 13.53 -22.67
N ASP A 442 0.22 14.53 -21.90
CA ASP A 442 0.90 15.80 -21.78
C ASP A 442 2.00 15.72 -20.72
N LYS A 443 3.06 16.51 -20.93
CA LYS A 443 4.16 16.62 -19.98
C LYS A 443 4.05 17.85 -19.08
N ALA A 444 4.31 17.67 -17.79
CA ALA A 444 4.65 18.75 -16.87
C ALA A 444 6.11 18.55 -16.46
N ASN A 445 6.93 19.60 -16.61
CA ASN A 445 8.39 19.48 -16.48
C ASN A 445 8.98 18.44 -17.46
N GLN A 446 9.18 17.19 -17.04
CA GLN A 446 9.75 16.10 -17.86
C GLN A 446 8.87 14.85 -17.96
N ASP A 447 7.98 14.67 -16.98
CA ASP A 447 7.12 13.52 -16.82
C ASP A 447 5.67 13.84 -17.18
N SER A 448 4.80 12.83 -17.15
CA SER A 448 3.37 13.04 -17.30
C SER A 448 2.85 13.90 -16.14
N ILE A 449 1.77 14.65 -16.39
CA ILE A 449 1.10 15.44 -15.35
C ILE A 449 0.75 14.57 -14.14
N LEU A 450 0.23 13.36 -14.37
CA LEU A 450 -0.11 12.44 -13.30
C LEU A 450 1.11 12.04 -12.46
N ALA A 451 2.22 11.67 -13.09
CA ALA A 451 3.42 11.26 -12.39
C ALA A 451 3.98 12.41 -11.54
N GLU A 452 4.02 13.63 -12.08
CA GLU A 452 4.46 14.83 -11.36
C GLU A 452 3.58 15.10 -10.12
N ILE A 453 2.24 15.01 -10.24
CA ILE A 453 1.32 15.22 -9.12
C ILE A 453 1.52 14.15 -8.03
N LEU A 454 1.68 12.88 -8.41
CA LEU A 454 1.91 11.79 -7.47
C LEU A 454 3.25 11.97 -6.74
N ASP A 455 4.32 12.27 -7.46
CA ASP A 455 5.65 12.53 -6.90
C ASP A 455 5.63 13.73 -5.93
N ILE A 456 5.06 14.88 -6.33
CA ILE A 456 4.90 16.05 -5.45
C ILE A 456 4.10 15.68 -4.20
N SER A 457 3.01 14.92 -4.34
CA SER A 457 2.15 14.53 -3.23
C SER A 457 2.93 13.66 -2.24
N PHE A 458 3.62 12.62 -2.70
CA PHE A 458 4.38 11.72 -1.81
C PHE A 458 5.63 12.37 -1.24
N ARG A 459 6.35 13.19 -2.01
CA ARG A 459 7.47 13.99 -1.51
C ARG A 459 7.03 14.97 -0.43
N SER A 460 5.93 15.69 -0.63
CA SER A 460 5.39 16.62 0.37
C SER A 460 4.94 15.86 1.61
N LEU A 461 4.21 14.76 1.44
CA LEU A 461 3.78 13.91 2.54
C LEU A 461 4.96 13.36 3.32
N SER A 462 6.09 13.02 2.68
CA SER A 462 7.29 12.50 3.33
C SER A 462 7.93 13.47 4.33
N ARG A 463 7.62 14.76 4.26
CA ARG A 463 8.12 15.80 5.18
C ARG A 463 7.38 15.84 6.53
N ILE A 464 6.19 15.25 6.60
CA ILE A 464 5.42 15.16 7.86
C ILE A 464 6.20 14.30 8.88
N PRO A 465 6.22 14.62 10.19
CA PRO A 465 6.86 13.76 11.19
C PRO A 465 6.32 12.32 11.20
N ARG A 466 7.16 11.33 11.54
CA ARG A 466 6.79 9.90 11.52
C ARG A 466 5.60 9.57 12.44
N GLU A 467 5.54 10.20 13.61
CA GLU A 467 4.47 10.01 14.59
C GLU A 467 3.14 10.64 14.14
N GLU A 468 3.17 11.49 13.10
CA GLU A 468 2.06 12.33 12.66
C GLU A 468 1.62 12.02 11.22
N ARG A 469 2.08 10.89 10.67
CA ARG A 469 1.75 10.48 9.31
C ARG A 469 0.24 10.31 9.15
N LEU A 470 -0.26 10.83 8.03
CA LEU A 470 -1.66 10.71 7.67
C LEU A 470 -2.08 9.25 7.51
N ASN A 471 -3.32 8.96 7.88
CA ASN A 471 -3.94 7.68 7.58
C ASN A 471 -4.21 7.55 6.06
N ALA A 472 -4.52 6.34 5.61
CA ALA A 472 -4.72 6.05 4.19
C ALA A 472 -5.87 6.85 3.55
N GLU A 473 -6.95 7.11 4.28
CA GLU A 473 -8.09 7.89 3.78
C GLU A 473 -7.70 9.35 3.54
N ALA A 474 -6.97 9.96 4.47
CA ALA A 474 -6.46 11.32 4.34
C ALA A 474 -5.43 11.43 3.20
N VAL A 475 -4.56 10.43 3.01
CA VAL A 475 -3.65 10.40 1.85
C VAL A 475 -4.45 10.35 0.54
N ARG A 476 -5.46 9.48 0.45
CA ARG A 476 -6.33 9.37 -0.74
C ARG A 476 -7.06 10.67 -1.04
N TRP A 477 -7.66 11.29 -0.02
CA TRP A 477 -8.35 12.58 -0.16
C TRP A 477 -7.39 13.68 -0.64
N LEU A 478 -6.19 13.77 -0.09
CA LEU A 478 -5.21 14.80 -0.49
C LEU A 478 -4.76 14.62 -1.95
N ILE A 479 -4.49 13.38 -2.37
CA ILE A 479 -4.12 13.10 -3.77
C ILE A 479 -5.26 13.53 -4.71
N ARG A 480 -6.51 13.23 -4.34
CA ARG A 480 -7.68 13.65 -5.12
C ARG A 480 -7.78 15.17 -5.22
N LEU A 481 -7.60 15.88 -4.10
CA LEU A 481 -7.62 17.36 -4.09
C LEU A 481 -6.51 17.95 -4.98
N ASN A 482 -5.31 17.37 -4.93
CA ASN A 482 -4.18 17.79 -5.77
C ASN A 482 -4.47 17.60 -7.27
N LEU A 483 -5.06 16.45 -7.64
CA LEU A 483 -5.49 16.18 -9.02
C LEU A 483 -6.54 17.19 -9.49
N GLN A 484 -7.56 17.46 -8.67
CA GLN A 484 -8.60 18.46 -8.98
C GLN A 484 -8.04 19.88 -9.10
N THR A 485 -7.06 20.22 -8.27
CA THR A 485 -6.38 21.53 -8.32
C THR A 485 -5.60 21.69 -9.62
N ALA A 486 -4.84 20.66 -10.01
CA ALA A 486 -4.11 20.65 -11.27
C ALA A 486 -5.04 20.64 -12.50
N LEU A 487 -6.23 20.01 -12.38
CA LEU A 487 -7.27 20.08 -13.39
C LEU A 487 -7.77 21.52 -13.61
N ALA A 488 -8.03 22.21 -12.49
CA ALA A 488 -8.54 23.58 -12.52
C ALA A 488 -7.48 24.58 -13.04
N SER A 489 -6.21 24.37 -12.70
CA SER A 489 -5.12 25.17 -13.21
C SER A 489 -3.81 24.39 -13.32
N ARG A 490 -3.37 24.11 -14.55
CA ARG A 490 -2.08 23.46 -14.82
C ARG A 490 -0.86 24.26 -14.34
N GLN A 491 -1.00 25.58 -14.17
CA GLN A 491 0.08 26.46 -13.71
C GLN A 491 0.58 26.10 -12.31
N VAL A 492 -0.21 25.39 -11.50
CA VAL A 492 0.25 24.93 -10.16
C VAL A 492 1.41 23.92 -10.23
N LEU A 493 1.69 23.36 -11.41
CA LEU A 493 2.82 22.46 -11.66
C LEU A 493 4.06 23.20 -12.18
N ASP A 494 3.95 24.51 -12.44
CA ASP A 494 5.09 25.30 -12.88
C ASP A 494 6.07 25.54 -11.72
N LYS A 495 7.36 25.60 -12.05
CA LYS A 495 8.42 25.97 -11.12
C LYS A 495 8.51 27.48 -10.98
N LEU A 496 8.76 27.94 -9.77
CA LEU A 496 9.07 29.34 -9.49
C LEU A 496 10.23 29.49 -8.52
N LYS A 497 10.84 30.67 -8.54
CA LYS A 497 11.87 31.05 -7.56
C LYS A 497 11.21 31.52 -6.27
N TRP A 498 11.44 30.82 -5.18
CA TRP A 498 10.93 31.14 -3.84
C TRP A 498 12.09 31.44 -2.87
N GLY A 499 11.89 32.39 -1.95
CA GLY A 499 12.92 32.80 -0.98
C GLY A 499 14.07 33.66 -1.54
N SER A 500 15.09 33.91 -0.71
CA SER A 500 16.31 34.65 -1.05
C SER A 500 17.29 33.85 -1.91
N ASP A 501 17.23 32.52 -1.79
CA ASP A 501 18.31 31.62 -2.24
C ASP A 501 18.09 31.04 -3.65
N ALA A 502 17.16 31.63 -4.42
CA ALA A 502 16.84 31.24 -5.80
C ALA A 502 16.45 29.76 -5.99
N GLU A 503 15.92 29.10 -4.95
CA GLU A 503 15.43 27.73 -5.04
C GLU A 503 14.20 27.67 -5.96
N GLU A 504 14.24 26.77 -6.95
CA GLU A 504 13.12 26.50 -7.84
C GLU A 504 12.21 25.45 -7.20
N VAL A 505 11.04 25.88 -6.75
CA VAL A 505 10.03 25.02 -6.13
C VAL A 505 8.79 24.97 -7.00
N VAL A 506 8.14 23.81 -7.09
CA VAL A 506 6.85 23.67 -7.76
C VAL A 506 5.77 24.33 -6.92
N ILE A 507 4.87 25.09 -7.55
CA ILE A 507 3.82 25.85 -6.84
C ILE A 507 2.98 24.96 -5.92
N LEU A 508 2.54 23.81 -6.41
CA LEU A 508 1.76 22.84 -5.63
C LEU A 508 2.55 22.30 -4.44
N GLU A 509 3.82 21.96 -4.63
CA GLU A 509 4.69 21.49 -3.54
C GLU A 509 4.80 22.56 -2.45
N LYS A 510 5.07 23.82 -2.84
CA LYS A 510 5.16 24.93 -1.88
C LYS A 510 3.85 25.18 -1.14
N ALA A 511 2.71 25.05 -1.81
CA ALA A 511 1.40 25.18 -1.18
C ALA A 511 1.15 24.12 -0.10
N LEU A 512 1.49 22.87 -0.40
CA LEU A 512 1.40 21.76 0.56
C LEU A 512 2.37 21.96 1.73
N GLU A 513 3.59 22.45 1.47
CA GLU A 513 4.54 22.80 2.53
C GLU A 513 4.00 23.87 3.48
N LEU A 514 3.35 24.93 2.97
CA LEU A 514 2.72 25.97 3.80
C LEU A 514 1.63 25.36 4.68
N ALA A 515 0.74 24.56 4.10
CA ALA A 515 -0.33 23.88 4.84
C ALA A 515 0.23 22.96 5.93
N PHE A 516 1.21 22.10 5.58
CA PHE A 516 1.83 21.17 6.52
C PHE A 516 2.63 21.89 7.60
N GLY A 517 3.29 23.00 7.28
CA GLY A 517 3.99 23.84 8.25
C GLY A 517 3.06 24.39 9.34
N CYS A 518 1.82 24.73 8.99
CA CYS A 518 0.80 25.17 9.96
C CYS A 518 0.27 24.00 10.82
N VAL A 519 -0.01 22.85 10.20
CA VAL A 519 -0.68 21.72 10.86
C VAL A 519 0.27 20.88 11.73
N PHE A 520 1.51 20.73 11.28
CA PHE A 520 2.54 19.86 11.87
C PHE A 520 3.79 20.65 12.30
N PRO A 521 3.66 21.64 13.21
CA PRO A 521 4.80 22.42 13.68
C PRO A 521 5.75 21.55 14.53
N GLN A 522 7.07 21.71 14.31
CA GLN A 522 8.10 20.85 14.91
C GLN A 522 8.15 20.90 16.45
N GLU A 523 7.63 21.95 17.08
CA GLU A 523 7.78 22.21 18.53
C GLU A 523 6.49 22.05 19.36
N THR A 524 5.37 21.61 18.76
CA THR A 524 4.08 21.51 19.49
C THR A 524 3.51 20.09 19.50
N PRO A 525 2.98 19.60 20.64
CA PRO A 525 2.35 18.28 20.70
C PRO A 525 1.15 18.12 19.75
N PRO A 526 0.79 16.86 19.41
CA PRO A 526 -0.40 16.51 18.64
C PRO A 526 -1.67 17.21 19.13
N ARG A 527 -2.31 17.98 18.24
CA ARG A 527 -3.54 18.74 18.53
C ARG A 527 -4.77 17.94 18.10
N ALA A 528 -5.87 18.06 18.85
CA ALA A 528 -7.15 17.52 18.41
C ALA A 528 -7.64 18.26 17.15
N GLY A 529 -8.33 17.56 16.23
CA GLY A 529 -8.88 18.17 15.01
C GLY A 529 -7.87 18.49 13.91
N ARG A 530 -6.63 17.99 13.96
CA ARG A 530 -5.60 18.27 12.94
C ARG A 530 -5.98 17.87 11.51
N LEU A 531 -6.70 16.76 11.33
CA LEU A 531 -7.13 16.33 10.00
C LEU A 531 -8.17 17.28 9.41
N GLU A 532 -9.08 17.80 10.24
CA GLU A 532 -10.08 18.80 9.86
C GLU A 532 -9.39 20.11 9.49
N LEU A 533 -8.47 20.58 10.35
CA LEU A 533 -7.65 21.76 10.06
C LEU A 533 -6.85 21.59 8.76
N LEU A 534 -6.25 20.41 8.54
CA LEU A 534 -5.54 20.14 7.29
C LEU A 534 -6.46 20.22 6.08
N ALA A 535 -7.66 19.65 6.19
CA ALA A 535 -8.68 19.71 5.14
C ALA A 535 -9.03 21.15 4.79
N GLU A 536 -9.39 21.96 5.78
CA GLU A 536 -9.81 23.33 5.55
C GLU A 536 -8.67 24.22 5.05
N LEU A 537 -7.45 24.06 5.57
CA LEU A 537 -6.30 24.85 5.11
C LEU A 537 -5.90 24.51 3.69
N THR A 538 -5.85 23.22 3.34
CA THR A 538 -5.52 22.84 1.96
C THR A 538 -6.63 23.19 0.99
N GLU A 539 -7.91 23.02 1.34
CA GLU A 539 -9.02 23.50 0.52
C GLU A 539 -8.96 25.02 0.33
N TYR A 540 -8.69 25.78 1.38
CA TYR A 540 -8.50 27.23 1.28
C TYR A 540 -7.33 27.60 0.36
N ILE A 541 -6.15 27.03 0.57
CA ILE A 541 -4.95 27.37 -0.22
C ILE A 541 -5.12 26.92 -1.68
N LEU A 542 -5.56 25.68 -1.91
CA LEU A 542 -5.61 25.10 -3.25
C LEU A 542 -6.84 25.56 -4.04
N ASP A 543 -8.03 25.54 -3.44
CA ASP A 543 -9.30 25.85 -4.14
C ASP A 543 -9.69 27.33 -4.05
N ALA A 544 -9.45 28.01 -2.93
CA ALA A 544 -9.82 29.43 -2.82
C ALA A 544 -8.74 30.38 -3.36
N VAL A 545 -7.47 30.12 -3.05
CA VAL A 545 -6.35 31.00 -3.42
C VAL A 545 -5.73 30.61 -4.76
N LEU A 546 -5.15 29.41 -4.86
CA LEU A 546 -4.37 29.01 -6.03
C LEU A 546 -5.23 28.75 -7.26
N ARG A 547 -6.46 28.26 -7.12
CA ARG A 547 -7.37 28.13 -8.27
C ARG A 547 -7.59 29.44 -9.02
N ARG A 548 -7.59 30.58 -8.32
CA ARG A 548 -7.78 31.92 -8.89
C ARG A 548 -6.45 32.60 -9.23
N HIS A 549 -5.42 32.37 -8.41
CA HIS A 549 -4.09 32.97 -8.55
C HIS A 549 -2.99 31.91 -8.48
N PRO A 550 -2.86 31.04 -9.51
CA PRO A 550 -2.00 29.85 -9.51
C PRO A 550 -0.52 30.19 -9.74
N GLY A 551 0.08 31.03 -8.88
CA GLY A 551 1.47 31.44 -9.02
C GLY A 551 2.00 32.16 -7.80
N ARG A 552 3.13 32.86 -7.96
CA ARG A 552 3.85 33.51 -6.85
C ARG A 552 2.97 34.40 -5.98
N ARG A 553 2.05 35.17 -6.58
CA ARG A 553 1.17 36.07 -5.82
C ARG A 553 0.22 35.32 -4.90
N GLY A 554 -0.36 34.22 -5.37
CA GLY A 554 -1.26 33.39 -4.57
C GLY A 554 -0.52 32.74 -3.40
N LEU A 555 0.69 32.23 -3.65
CA LEU A 555 1.52 31.68 -2.57
C LEU A 555 1.96 32.73 -1.56
N VAL A 556 2.38 33.93 -2.00
CA VAL A 556 2.74 35.03 -1.08
C VAL A 556 1.52 35.45 -0.26
N LEU A 557 0.35 35.55 -0.89
CA LEU A 557 -0.89 35.84 -0.17
C LEU A 557 -1.20 34.77 0.88
N ALA A 558 -1.10 33.49 0.53
CA ALA A 558 -1.31 32.39 1.47
C ALA A 558 -0.27 32.41 2.62
N ASP A 559 1.01 32.58 2.29
CA ASP A 559 2.11 32.64 3.26
C ASP A 559 1.93 33.79 4.26
N LEU A 560 1.63 35.00 3.77
CA LEU A 560 1.39 36.15 4.63
C LEU A 560 0.15 35.97 5.51
N ILE A 561 -0.95 35.45 4.95
CA ILE A 561 -2.18 35.20 5.72
C ILE A 561 -1.92 34.18 6.84
N LEU A 562 -1.13 33.14 6.57
CA LEU A 562 -0.87 32.05 7.50
C LEU A 562 0.22 32.39 8.54
N PHE A 563 1.23 33.17 8.18
CA PHE A 563 2.45 33.32 8.97
C PHE A 563 2.84 34.76 9.35
N GLU A 564 2.30 35.81 8.69
CA GLU A 564 2.78 37.19 8.92
C GLU A 564 2.50 37.69 10.34
N LYS A 565 1.38 37.29 10.94
CA LYS A 565 1.08 37.57 12.34
C LYS A 565 1.31 36.34 13.21
N ASN A 566 2.24 36.46 14.17
CA ASN A 566 2.52 35.52 15.27
C ASN A 566 1.33 35.28 16.24
N GLY A 567 0.07 35.38 15.78
CA GLY A 567 -1.12 35.33 16.61
C GLY A 567 -2.22 34.38 16.13
N ILE A 568 -2.04 33.68 15.00
CA ILE A 568 -3.02 32.68 14.56
C ILE A 568 -2.87 31.43 15.43
N ASP A 569 -3.88 31.18 16.25
CA ASP A 569 -3.91 30.06 17.18
C ASP A 569 -4.63 28.86 16.56
N TYR A 570 -3.85 28.00 15.91
CA TYR A 570 -4.33 26.74 15.35
C TYR A 570 -4.60 25.65 16.42
N SER A 571 -4.56 25.94 17.72
CA SER A 571 -4.62 24.92 18.78
C SER A 571 -5.99 24.26 18.93
N ARG A 572 -7.06 24.95 18.51
CA ARG A 572 -8.45 24.55 18.73
C ARG A 572 -9.15 24.01 17.47
N GLY A 573 -8.40 23.69 16.42
CA GLY A 573 -8.96 23.40 15.10
C GLY A 573 -9.64 24.64 14.49
N PHE A 574 -10.38 24.46 13.40
CA PHE A 574 -11.10 25.56 12.77
C PHE A 574 -12.42 25.81 13.48
N ASN A 575 -12.62 27.05 13.88
CA ASN A 575 -13.78 27.53 14.59
C ASN A 575 -13.99 29.02 14.26
N GLU A 576 -15.08 29.60 14.73
CA GLU A 576 -15.41 31.01 14.50
C GLU A 576 -14.26 31.96 14.90
N ALA A 577 -13.55 31.68 16.00
CA ALA A 577 -12.42 32.50 16.43
C ALA A 577 -11.20 32.40 15.50
N LEU A 578 -10.91 31.21 14.95
CA LEU A 578 -9.86 31.04 13.94
C LEU A 578 -10.25 31.72 12.61
N ALA A 579 -11.51 31.60 12.20
CA ALA A 579 -12.03 32.29 11.03
C ALA A 579 -11.91 33.82 11.16
N ASP A 580 -12.19 34.37 12.35
CA ASP A 580 -11.98 35.78 12.65
C ASP A 580 -10.51 36.20 12.58
N GLN A 581 -9.59 35.36 13.10
CA GLN A 581 -8.15 35.60 13.01
C GLN A 581 -7.67 35.59 11.56
N PHE A 582 -8.20 34.68 10.73
CA PHE A 582 -7.91 34.65 9.30
C PHE A 582 -8.43 35.88 8.57
N LEU A 583 -9.66 36.31 8.86
CA LEU A 583 -10.22 37.52 8.28
C LEU A 583 -9.38 38.74 8.65
N HIS A 584 -8.98 38.86 9.92
CA HIS A 584 -8.12 39.95 10.37
C HIS A 584 -6.77 39.92 9.65
N SER A 585 -6.11 38.76 9.62
CA SER A 585 -4.84 38.56 8.89
C SER A 585 -4.98 38.93 7.41
N ALA A 586 -6.02 38.46 6.73
CA ALA A 586 -6.28 38.81 5.33
C ALA A 586 -6.48 40.32 5.12
N LEU A 587 -7.19 41.00 6.03
CA LEU A 587 -7.35 42.46 5.99
C LEU A 587 -6.01 43.18 6.19
N ASP A 588 -5.18 42.71 7.12
CA ASP A 588 -3.83 43.24 7.33
C ASP A 588 -2.95 43.11 6.09
N VAL A 589 -2.96 41.92 5.47
CA VAL A 589 -2.18 41.65 4.27
C VAL A 589 -2.65 42.54 3.13
N LEU A 590 -3.95 42.67 2.89
CA LEU A 590 -4.47 43.53 1.82
C LEU A 590 -4.21 45.02 2.07
N ALA A 591 -4.20 45.43 3.34
CA ALA A 591 -3.85 46.79 3.74
C ALA A 591 -2.36 47.13 3.51
N GLN A 592 -1.46 46.21 3.88
CA GLN A 592 -0.01 46.41 3.80
C GLN A 592 0.55 46.11 2.40
N HIS A 593 -0.06 45.14 1.70
CA HIS A 593 0.37 44.61 0.42
C HIS A 593 -0.75 44.63 -0.64
N PRO A 594 -1.38 45.79 -0.93
CA PRO A 594 -2.47 45.90 -1.89
C PRO A 594 -2.05 45.53 -3.33
N GLU A 595 -0.75 45.52 -3.64
CA GLU A 595 -0.19 45.06 -4.91
C GLU A 595 -0.45 43.58 -5.22
N LEU A 596 -0.74 42.78 -4.19
CA LEU A 596 -1.12 41.37 -4.33
C LEU A 596 -2.50 41.25 -5.00
N ALA A 597 -3.43 42.15 -4.69
CA ALA A 597 -4.77 42.18 -5.26
C ALA A 597 -4.85 43.03 -6.55
N ALA A 598 -4.14 44.16 -6.62
CA ALA A 598 -4.28 45.13 -7.70
C ALA A 598 -2.94 45.56 -8.33
N ARG A 599 -2.90 45.68 -9.66
CA ARG A 599 -1.69 46.15 -10.38
C ARG A 599 -1.59 47.66 -10.48
N ASN A 600 -2.71 48.36 -10.67
CA ASN A 600 -2.78 49.80 -10.84
C ASN A 600 -2.72 50.51 -9.47
N GLU A 601 -2.01 51.64 -9.40
CA GLU A 601 -1.81 52.40 -8.16
C GLU A 601 -3.12 52.88 -7.52
N SER A 602 -4.07 53.40 -8.31
CA SER A 602 -5.39 53.83 -7.82
C SER A 602 -6.19 52.65 -7.25
N LEU A 603 -6.15 51.50 -7.91
CA LEU A 603 -6.82 50.29 -7.41
C LEU A 603 -6.16 49.77 -6.11
N ARG A 604 -4.82 49.85 -6.01
CA ARG A 604 -4.11 49.50 -4.77
C ARG A 604 -4.52 50.40 -3.61
N LEU A 605 -4.66 51.70 -3.87
CA LEU A 605 -5.14 52.65 -2.86
C LEU A 605 -6.54 52.29 -2.39
N ILE A 606 -7.48 52.02 -3.30
CA ILE A 606 -8.86 51.65 -2.94
C ILE A 606 -8.88 50.38 -2.10
N VAL A 607 -8.21 49.31 -2.55
CA VAL A 607 -8.19 48.04 -1.83
C VAL A 607 -7.54 48.19 -0.45
N GLY A 608 -6.35 48.78 -0.39
CA GLY A 608 -5.58 48.89 0.86
C GLY A 608 -6.26 49.77 1.89
N GLU A 609 -6.80 50.93 1.49
CA GLU A 609 -7.43 51.88 2.41
C GLU A 609 -8.82 51.43 2.89
N ILE A 610 -9.60 50.72 2.06
CA ILE A 610 -10.86 50.11 2.49
C ILE A 610 -10.58 48.94 3.43
N ALA A 611 -9.60 48.09 3.12
CA ALA A 611 -9.19 47.00 4.01
C ALA A 611 -8.74 47.53 5.38
N ASN A 612 -7.93 48.59 5.40
CA ASN A 612 -7.54 49.30 6.63
C ASN A 612 -8.76 49.85 7.38
N ALA A 613 -9.67 50.54 6.69
CA ALA A 613 -10.85 51.11 7.33
C ALA A 613 -11.76 50.04 7.95
N LEU A 614 -11.95 48.90 7.27
CA LEU A 614 -12.73 47.79 7.79
C LEU A 614 -12.06 47.15 9.00
N LYS A 615 -10.75 46.92 8.92
CA LYS A 615 -9.94 46.41 10.04
C LYS A 615 -10.04 47.31 11.26
N ASP A 616 -9.80 48.61 11.10
CA ASP A 616 -9.81 49.60 12.21
C ASP A 616 -11.20 49.73 12.85
N SER A 617 -12.26 49.47 12.09
CA SER A 617 -13.63 49.46 12.60
C SER A 617 -13.95 48.26 13.49
N GLY A 618 -13.17 47.16 13.39
CA GLY A 618 -13.48 45.90 14.06
C GLY A 618 -14.74 45.19 13.53
N ILE A 619 -15.29 45.62 12.39
CA ILE A 619 -16.44 44.98 11.75
C ILE A 619 -15.94 43.77 10.95
N ASN A 620 -15.95 42.62 11.60
CA ASN A 620 -15.55 41.35 11.01
C ASN A 620 -16.76 40.66 10.37
N ARG A 621 -16.97 40.89 9.07
CA ARG A 621 -18.05 40.24 8.32
C ARG A 621 -17.57 39.70 6.99
N PRO A 622 -17.82 38.42 6.69
CA PRO A 622 -17.56 37.86 5.36
C PRO A 622 -18.25 38.69 4.28
N GLU A 623 -17.65 38.73 3.09
CA GLU A 623 -18.19 39.37 1.87
C GLU A 623 -18.35 40.90 1.90
N LEU A 624 -18.24 41.55 3.06
CA LEU A 624 -18.39 43.00 3.15
C LEU A 624 -17.26 43.74 2.41
N LEU A 625 -16.00 43.30 2.57
CA LEU A 625 -14.86 43.90 1.88
C LEU A 625 -14.99 43.89 0.34
N PRO A 626 -15.21 42.74 -0.34
CA PRO A 626 -15.31 42.73 -1.79
C PRO A 626 -16.49 43.57 -2.30
N GLU A 627 -17.63 43.58 -1.60
CA GLU A 627 -18.75 44.43 -1.98
C GLU A 627 -18.48 45.93 -1.78
N MET A 628 -17.77 46.33 -0.71
CA MET A 628 -17.35 47.71 -0.53
C MET A 628 -16.37 48.16 -1.61
N ILE A 629 -15.43 47.29 -2.00
CA ILE A 629 -14.52 47.56 -3.12
C ILE A 629 -15.31 47.68 -4.42
N ARG A 630 -16.20 46.74 -4.72
CA ARG A 630 -17.06 46.75 -5.91
C ARG A 630 -17.85 48.05 -6.00
N LEU A 631 -18.57 48.39 -4.93
CA LEU A 631 -19.40 49.60 -4.85
C LEU A 631 -18.55 50.87 -5.01
N THR A 632 -17.39 50.93 -4.35
CA THR A 632 -16.47 52.07 -4.49
C THR A 632 -16.00 52.20 -5.93
N LEU A 633 -15.62 51.11 -6.58
CA LEU A 633 -15.17 51.12 -7.98
C LEU A 633 -16.29 51.55 -8.95
N GLU A 634 -17.52 51.09 -8.72
CA GLU A 634 -18.69 51.46 -9.51
C GLU A 634 -18.94 52.98 -9.46
N TYR A 635 -18.99 53.56 -8.27
CA TYR A 635 -19.15 55.01 -8.12
C TYR A 635 -17.95 55.80 -8.62
N THR A 636 -16.75 55.26 -8.47
CA THR A 636 -15.50 55.85 -8.99
C THR A 636 -15.52 55.89 -10.52
N ALA A 637 -15.98 54.84 -11.18
CA ALA A 637 -16.09 54.82 -12.64
C ALA A 637 -17.07 55.88 -13.16
N MET A 638 -18.17 56.13 -12.43
CA MET A 638 -19.16 57.14 -12.80
C MET A 638 -18.70 58.58 -12.52
N HIS A 639 -17.80 58.80 -11.56
CA HIS A 639 -17.44 60.13 -11.05
C HIS A 639 -15.93 60.35 -10.90
N PHE A 640 -15.11 59.71 -11.73
CA PHE A 640 -13.66 59.60 -11.54
C PHE A 640 -12.96 60.94 -11.26
N ASP A 641 -13.21 61.94 -12.10
CA ASP A 641 -12.58 63.27 -12.01
C ASP A 641 -12.95 64.03 -10.73
N LEU A 642 -14.08 63.66 -10.12
CA LEU A 642 -14.60 64.29 -8.91
C LEU A 642 -14.04 63.64 -7.64
N VAL A 643 -13.98 62.30 -7.62
CA VAL A 643 -13.69 61.53 -6.41
C VAL A 643 -12.22 61.17 -6.27
N PHE A 644 -11.42 61.37 -7.31
CA PHE A 644 -10.00 61.04 -7.35
C PHE A 644 -9.15 62.26 -7.69
N ASP A 645 -8.51 62.85 -6.67
CA ASP A 645 -7.63 64.01 -6.87
C ASP A 645 -6.21 63.56 -7.26
N THR A 646 -5.96 63.48 -8.56
CA THR A 646 -4.66 63.11 -9.15
C THR A 646 -3.62 64.23 -9.06
N SER A 647 -3.99 65.43 -8.63
CA SER A 647 -3.11 66.62 -8.64
C SER A 647 -2.22 66.75 -7.40
N LYS A 648 -2.48 65.97 -6.36
CA LYS A 648 -1.73 65.99 -5.08
C LYS A 648 -0.65 64.91 -5.04
N SER A 649 0.45 65.19 -4.33
CA SER A 649 1.56 64.24 -4.12
C SER A 649 1.15 62.97 -3.34
N GLN A 650 0.00 63.00 -2.67
CA GLN A 650 -0.69 61.84 -2.13
C GLN A 650 -2.13 61.89 -2.64
N PRO A 651 -2.53 61.04 -3.60
CA PRO A 651 -3.90 61.03 -4.10
C PRO A 651 -4.85 60.69 -2.96
N LYS A 652 -5.89 61.51 -2.77
CA LYS A 652 -6.98 61.22 -1.83
C LYS A 652 -8.19 60.77 -2.63
N HIS A 653 -8.77 59.64 -2.22
CA HIS A 653 -9.99 59.13 -2.82
C HIS A 653 -11.18 59.43 -1.90
N LEU A 654 -12.11 60.28 -2.35
CA LEU A 654 -13.20 60.78 -1.50
C LEU A 654 -14.12 59.67 -1.02
N LEU A 655 -14.48 58.73 -1.90
CA LEU A 655 -15.32 57.59 -1.53
C LEU A 655 -14.66 56.67 -0.48
N VAL A 656 -13.35 56.44 -0.58
CA VAL A 656 -12.60 55.68 0.42
C VAL A 656 -12.61 56.39 1.80
N LEU A 657 -12.48 57.71 1.81
CA LEU A 657 -12.61 58.49 3.04
C LEU A 657 -14.05 58.42 3.59
N ALA A 658 -15.05 58.46 2.72
CA ALA A 658 -16.45 58.31 3.10
C ALA A 658 -16.72 56.95 3.74
N THR A 659 -16.20 55.88 3.14
CA THR A 659 -16.23 54.53 3.68
C THR A 659 -15.64 54.47 5.08
N ARG A 660 -14.49 55.11 5.31
CA ARG A 660 -13.88 55.19 6.63
C ARG A 660 -14.77 55.90 7.65
N GLU A 661 -15.36 57.04 7.28
CA GLU A 661 -16.25 57.79 8.16
C GLU A 661 -17.53 57.00 8.51
N VAL A 662 -18.10 56.28 7.54
CA VAL A 662 -19.26 55.39 7.74
C VAL A 662 -18.91 54.25 8.71
N LEU A 663 -17.82 53.53 8.45
CA LEU A 663 -17.40 52.41 9.29
C LEU A 663 -17.06 52.86 10.71
N LYS A 664 -16.38 54.01 10.86
CA LYS A 664 -16.09 54.63 12.16
C LYS A 664 -17.38 54.94 12.93
N ALA A 665 -18.38 55.53 12.27
CA ALA A 665 -19.65 55.88 12.91
C ALA A 665 -20.46 54.64 13.34
N ILE A 666 -20.45 53.59 12.51
CA ILE A 666 -21.11 52.30 12.82
C ILE A 666 -20.43 51.62 14.01
N ALA A 667 -19.10 51.56 14.02
CA ALA A 667 -18.30 50.85 15.02
C ALA A 667 -18.26 51.53 16.39
N GLU A 668 -18.53 52.84 16.47
CA GLU A 668 -18.41 53.58 17.72
C GLU A 668 -19.34 53.01 18.82
N PRO A 669 -18.90 52.80 20.06
CA PRO A 669 -19.78 52.26 21.11
C PRO A 669 -20.87 53.26 21.55
N PRO A 670 -22.06 52.80 21.97
CA PRO A 670 -23.09 53.67 22.52
C PRO A 670 -22.63 54.31 23.85
N ARG A 671 -22.90 55.59 24.06
CA ARG A 671 -22.41 56.35 25.24
C ARG A 671 -23.23 56.06 26.48
N SER A 672 -24.52 55.81 26.31
CA SER A 672 -25.46 55.52 27.39
C SER A 672 -25.63 54.02 27.68
N GLY A 673 -24.96 53.16 26.91
CA GLY A 673 -25.19 51.71 26.92
C GLY A 673 -26.53 51.28 26.33
N LYS A 674 -27.34 52.23 25.82
CA LYS A 674 -28.60 51.94 25.14
C LYS A 674 -28.38 51.34 23.74
N TRP A 675 -29.47 50.82 23.18
CA TRP A 675 -29.53 50.05 21.94
C TRP A 675 -28.97 50.82 20.71
N LYS A 676 -28.32 50.08 19.80
CA LYS A 676 -27.95 50.50 18.45
C LYS A 676 -28.53 49.52 17.41
N PRO A 677 -28.82 49.96 16.17
CA PRO A 677 -29.28 49.06 15.13
C PRO A 677 -28.23 48.00 14.81
N ARG A 678 -28.66 46.73 14.77
CA ARG A 678 -27.85 45.64 14.21
C ARG A 678 -28.07 45.64 12.71
N LEU A 679 -27.12 46.19 11.96
CA LEU A 679 -27.19 46.29 10.51
C LEU A 679 -26.79 44.95 9.87
N SER A 680 -27.38 44.53 8.75
CA SER A 680 -26.84 43.46 7.87
C SER A 680 -25.73 44.01 6.95
N ASN A 681 -25.08 43.17 6.14
CA ASN A 681 -24.11 43.64 5.14
C ASN A 681 -24.78 44.55 4.11
N GLU A 682 -25.92 44.13 3.57
CA GLU A 682 -26.73 44.91 2.61
C GLU A 682 -27.10 46.28 3.19
N GLN A 683 -27.50 46.33 4.46
CA GLN A 683 -27.86 47.58 5.12
C GLN A 683 -26.67 48.52 5.32
N ILE A 684 -25.47 48.00 5.55
CA ILE A 684 -24.24 48.81 5.61
C ILE A 684 -23.92 49.37 4.22
N LEU A 685 -24.07 48.55 3.17
CA LEU A 685 -23.84 48.96 1.78
C LEU A 685 -24.87 49.99 1.32
N GLU A 686 -26.15 49.86 1.68
CA GLU A 686 -27.19 50.87 1.41
C GLU A 686 -26.88 52.22 2.10
N ILE A 687 -26.39 52.20 3.34
CA ILE A 687 -25.95 53.43 4.01
C ILE A 687 -24.74 54.03 3.28
N LEU A 688 -23.83 53.18 2.81
CA LEU A 688 -22.66 53.63 2.05
C LEU A 688 -23.06 54.25 0.70
N GLU A 689 -24.03 53.68 -0.01
CA GLU A 689 -24.62 54.25 -1.23
C GLU A 689 -25.20 55.64 -0.98
N ILE A 690 -26.02 55.80 0.05
CA ILE A 690 -26.60 57.11 0.43
C ILE A 690 -25.51 58.13 0.70
N VAL A 691 -24.43 57.72 1.37
CA VAL A 691 -23.28 58.59 1.64
C VAL A 691 -22.50 58.88 0.35
N PHE A 692 -22.32 57.90 -0.53
CA PHE A 692 -21.64 58.10 -1.81
C PHE A 692 -22.40 59.07 -2.70
N ASP A 693 -23.72 58.96 -2.81
CA ASP A 693 -24.59 59.93 -3.49
C ASP A 693 -24.41 61.33 -2.91
N ALA A 694 -24.38 61.45 -1.58
CA ALA A 694 -24.17 62.74 -0.93
C ALA A 694 -22.78 63.32 -1.19
N VAL A 695 -21.75 62.48 -1.28
CA VAL A 695 -20.36 62.88 -1.54
C VAL A 695 -20.14 63.26 -3.00
N THR A 696 -20.81 62.58 -3.94
CA THR A 696 -20.76 62.95 -5.36
C THR A 696 -21.53 64.25 -5.64
N GLU A 697 -22.61 64.52 -4.91
CA GLU A 697 -23.30 65.81 -4.99
C GLU A 697 -22.53 66.93 -4.26
N TYR A 698 -21.87 66.61 -3.13
CA TYR A 698 -21.16 67.59 -2.29
C TYR A 698 -19.76 67.13 -1.81
N PRO A 699 -18.75 67.08 -2.69
CA PRO A 699 -17.41 66.55 -2.40
C PRO A 699 -16.68 67.19 -1.23
N GLN A 700 -16.93 68.49 -0.99
CA GLN A 700 -16.29 69.29 0.04
C GLN A 700 -16.56 68.80 1.47
N TRP A 701 -17.61 67.99 1.70
CA TRP A 701 -17.99 67.51 3.04
C TRP A 701 -16.98 66.56 3.67
N ILE A 702 -16.22 65.85 2.84
CA ILE A 702 -15.17 64.93 3.27
C ILE A 702 -13.79 65.59 3.26
N GLN A 703 -13.59 66.60 2.40
CA GLN A 703 -12.26 67.17 2.19
C GLN A 703 -11.77 68.04 3.37
N ALA A 704 -12.67 68.66 4.15
CA ALA A 704 -12.28 69.68 5.14
C ALA A 704 -12.93 69.57 6.53
N GLU A 705 -14.13 69.00 6.69
CA GLU A 705 -14.94 69.18 7.91
C GLU A 705 -15.45 67.89 8.58
N GLU A 706 -15.06 66.68 8.12
CA GLU A 706 -15.59 65.38 8.59
C GLU A 706 -17.12 65.41 8.78
N LEU A 707 -17.83 66.09 7.86
CA LEU A 707 -19.23 66.44 8.04
C LEU A 707 -20.12 65.20 7.99
N ILE A 708 -19.79 64.26 7.10
CA ILE A 708 -20.46 62.96 7.00
C ILE A 708 -20.38 62.26 8.36
N TYR A 709 -19.19 62.09 8.92
CA TYR A 709 -19.01 61.47 10.23
C TYR A 709 -19.85 62.17 11.32
N LEU A 710 -19.86 63.50 11.39
CA LEU A 710 -20.64 64.24 12.39
C LEU A 710 -22.16 64.00 12.26
N VAL A 711 -22.67 63.93 11.03
CA VAL A 711 -24.10 63.65 10.77
C VAL A 711 -24.44 62.21 11.12
N LEU A 712 -23.61 61.25 10.69
CA LEU A 712 -23.80 59.83 11.00
C LEU A 712 -23.71 59.59 12.51
N GLU A 713 -22.74 60.18 13.20
CA GLU A 713 -22.63 60.13 14.66
C GLU A 713 -23.92 60.70 15.30
N ALA A 714 -24.41 61.85 14.85
CA ALA A 714 -25.64 62.44 15.39
C ALA A 714 -26.87 61.54 15.23
N ILE A 715 -27.01 60.87 14.08
CA ILE A 715 -28.08 59.90 13.81
C ILE A 715 -27.95 58.71 14.75
N TYR A 716 -26.78 58.04 14.80
CA TYR A 716 -26.59 56.88 15.66
C TYR A 716 -26.74 57.21 17.15
N ARG A 717 -26.31 58.41 17.57
CA ARG A 717 -26.48 58.89 18.94
C ARG A 717 -27.94 59.20 19.27
N ALA A 718 -28.71 59.70 18.32
CA ALA A 718 -30.15 59.92 18.50
C ALA A 718 -30.92 58.59 18.57
N LEU A 719 -30.52 57.59 17.79
CA LEU A 719 -31.09 56.24 17.85
C LEU A 719 -30.88 55.54 19.21
N GLU A 720 -29.94 56.00 20.05
CA GLU A 720 -29.84 55.51 21.44
C GLU A 720 -31.09 55.85 22.28
N ALA A 721 -31.93 56.80 21.87
CA ALA A 721 -33.19 57.09 22.53
C ALA A 721 -34.31 56.08 22.21
N VAL A 722 -34.11 55.24 21.17
CA VAL A 722 -35.08 54.21 20.76
C VAL A 722 -35.07 53.06 21.77
N SER A 723 -36.26 52.61 22.18
CA SER A 723 -36.40 51.48 23.10
C SER A 723 -35.94 50.17 22.48
N SER A 724 -35.19 49.36 23.25
CA SER A 724 -34.73 48.04 22.81
C SER A 724 -35.87 47.05 22.55
N ALA A 725 -37.04 47.26 23.16
CA ALA A 725 -38.22 46.42 22.99
C ALA A 725 -38.97 46.71 21.67
N ARG A 726 -38.80 47.90 21.08
CA ARG A 726 -39.57 48.40 19.94
C ARG A 726 -38.63 49.00 18.89
N LYS A 727 -37.99 48.11 18.13
CA LYS A 727 -36.96 48.48 17.14
C LYS A 727 -37.58 49.23 15.96
N LEU A 728 -36.90 50.29 15.50
CA LEU A 728 -37.22 50.93 14.23
C LEU A 728 -36.88 49.99 13.05
N PRO A 729 -37.77 49.83 12.07
CA PRO A 729 -37.46 49.17 10.81
C PRO A 729 -36.33 49.87 10.06
N PHE A 730 -35.50 49.10 9.34
CA PHE A 730 -34.36 49.66 8.62
C PHE A 730 -34.77 50.70 7.57
N PHE A 731 -35.90 50.53 6.89
CA PHE A 731 -36.40 51.53 5.92
C PHE A 731 -36.57 52.93 6.55
N VAL A 732 -37.03 53.01 7.80
CA VAL A 732 -37.15 54.30 8.52
C VAL A 732 -35.77 54.87 8.85
N ILE A 733 -34.82 54.00 9.22
CA ILE A 733 -33.43 54.39 9.46
C ILE A 733 -32.77 54.90 8.17
N ARG A 734 -33.01 54.23 7.04
CA ARG A 734 -32.55 54.63 5.71
C ARG A 734 -33.07 56.02 5.35
N ARG A 735 -34.37 56.27 5.49
CA ARG A 735 -34.99 57.60 5.28
C ARG A 735 -34.39 58.66 6.17
N LEU A 736 -34.14 58.33 7.44
CA LEU A 736 -33.47 59.21 8.38
C LEU A 736 -32.07 59.61 7.90
N PHE A 737 -31.27 58.67 7.39
CA PHE A 737 -29.96 58.99 6.80
C PHE A 737 -30.08 59.92 5.58
N GLU A 738 -30.94 59.57 4.62
CA GLU A 738 -31.18 60.38 3.40
C GLU A 738 -31.57 61.82 3.74
N SER A 739 -32.55 62.00 4.63
CA SER A 739 -33.11 63.31 4.97
C SER A 739 -32.20 64.11 5.90
N ALA A 740 -31.55 63.48 6.87
CA ALA A 740 -30.64 64.16 7.79
C ALA A 740 -29.39 64.68 7.06
N LEU A 741 -28.84 63.92 6.11
CA LEU A 741 -27.76 64.39 5.25
C LEU A 741 -28.21 65.60 4.44
N LYS A 742 -29.38 65.54 3.78
CA LYS A 742 -29.97 66.66 3.03
C LYS A 742 -30.16 67.94 3.86
N ILE A 743 -30.62 67.81 5.10
CA ILE A 743 -30.80 68.95 6.02
C ILE A 743 -29.45 69.56 6.38
N ALA A 744 -28.47 68.71 6.69
CA ALA A 744 -27.11 69.15 7.01
C ALA A 744 -26.50 69.94 5.84
N CYS A 745 -26.76 69.58 4.57
CA CYS A 745 -26.32 70.39 3.41
C CYS A 745 -26.94 71.76 3.40
N ARG A 746 -28.28 71.79 3.50
CA ARG A 746 -29.07 72.99 3.24
C ARG A 746 -28.88 74.00 4.36
N GLN A 747 -28.61 73.51 5.58
CA GLN A 747 -28.63 74.34 6.78
C GLN A 747 -27.47 74.04 7.72
N ARG A 748 -26.43 74.87 7.62
CA ARG A 748 -25.23 74.78 8.49
C ARG A 748 -25.54 74.85 9.98
N GLN A 749 -26.63 75.50 10.39
CA GLN A 749 -27.02 75.59 11.81
C GLN A 749 -27.25 74.22 12.45
N PHE A 750 -27.68 73.22 11.68
CA PHE A 750 -27.90 71.86 12.18
C PHE A 750 -26.60 71.12 12.55
N ILE A 751 -25.45 71.61 12.09
CA ILE A 751 -24.12 71.03 12.34
C ILE A 751 -23.37 71.81 13.44
N VAL A 752 -23.88 72.97 13.85
CA VAL A 752 -23.29 73.78 14.93
C VAL A 752 -23.48 73.11 16.28
N LYS A 753 -22.40 73.07 17.08
CA LYS A 753 -22.42 72.57 18.45
C LYS A 753 -23.17 73.53 19.38
N ILE A 754 -24.20 73.02 20.04
CA ILE A 754 -25.00 73.72 21.04
C ILE A 754 -24.79 73.13 22.43
N GLN A 755 -24.94 73.97 23.46
CA GLN A 755 -24.93 73.55 24.87
C GLN A 755 -26.38 73.59 25.39
N THR A 756 -26.88 72.47 25.91
CA THR A 756 -28.21 72.38 26.55
C THR A 756 -28.09 72.57 28.06
N ARG A 757 -29.11 73.13 28.72
CA ARG A 757 -29.09 73.42 30.18
C ARG A 757 -29.06 72.14 31.03
N GLU A 758 -29.50 71.01 30.47
CA GLU A 758 -29.62 69.71 31.15
C GLU A 758 -28.40 68.79 30.96
N ARG A 759 -27.47 69.10 30.04
CA ARG A 759 -26.30 68.25 29.77
C ARG A 759 -25.01 69.07 29.72
N ALA A 760 -23.99 68.61 30.44
CA ALA A 760 -22.68 69.26 30.49
C ALA A 760 -21.90 69.24 29.16
N HIS A 761 -22.31 68.44 28.17
CA HIS A 761 -21.59 68.23 26.91
C HIS A 761 -22.23 69.01 25.74
N LYS A 762 -21.38 69.61 24.89
CA LYS A 762 -21.79 70.22 23.62
C LYS A 762 -22.17 69.13 22.61
N GLN A 763 -23.35 69.24 22.00
CA GLN A 763 -23.83 68.34 20.92
C GLN A 763 -24.26 69.14 19.71
N ILE A 764 -24.21 68.57 18.49
CA ILE A 764 -24.71 69.29 17.31
C ILE A 764 -26.24 69.40 17.34
N MET A 765 -26.77 70.45 16.73
CA MET A 765 -28.22 70.73 16.74
C MET A 765 -29.04 69.60 16.11
N LEU A 766 -28.53 68.95 15.06
CA LEU A 766 -29.18 67.79 14.42
C LEU A 766 -29.38 66.64 15.42
N ARG A 767 -28.37 66.32 16.23
CA ARG A 767 -28.50 65.31 17.29
C ARG A 767 -29.58 65.69 18.28
N TYR A 768 -29.57 66.93 18.77
CA TYR A 768 -30.58 67.42 19.72
C TYR A 768 -31.99 67.29 19.15
N SER A 769 -32.17 67.67 17.88
CA SER A 769 -33.43 67.59 17.16
C SER A 769 -33.94 66.14 17.06
N LEU A 770 -33.12 65.23 16.54
CA LEU A 770 -33.48 63.82 16.35
C LEU A 770 -33.72 63.09 17.68
N GLU A 771 -32.87 63.33 18.68
CA GLU A 771 -33.03 62.72 20.01
C GLU A 771 -34.34 63.18 20.65
N SER A 772 -34.68 64.46 20.52
CA SER A 772 -35.94 65.00 21.05
C SER A 772 -37.16 64.44 20.32
N LEU A 773 -37.06 64.18 19.01
CA LEU A 773 -38.11 63.49 18.25
C LEU A 773 -38.33 62.07 18.78
N PHE A 774 -37.26 61.28 18.93
CA PHE A 774 -37.40 59.90 19.40
C PHE A 774 -37.92 59.84 20.84
N ILE A 775 -37.58 60.79 21.71
CA ILE A 775 -38.19 60.89 23.04
C ILE A 775 -39.71 61.11 22.95
N VAL A 776 -40.20 61.85 21.95
CA VAL A 776 -41.64 62.06 21.73
C VAL A 776 -42.34 60.79 21.20
N ILE A 777 -41.69 60.05 20.30
CA ILE A 777 -42.26 58.81 19.73
C ILE A 777 -42.25 57.67 20.77
N TYR A 778 -41.20 57.61 21.59
CA TYR A 778 -40.93 56.54 22.56
C TYR A 778 -41.15 56.98 24.02
N ASP A 779 -42.10 57.89 24.28
CA ASP A 779 -42.40 58.35 25.63
C ASP A 779 -42.81 57.16 26.52
N GLU A 780 -42.03 56.90 27.58
CA GLU A 780 -42.26 55.79 28.51
C GLU A 780 -43.55 55.96 29.34
N ASN A 781 -44.14 57.16 29.33
CA ASN A 781 -45.38 57.47 30.04
C ASN A 781 -46.65 57.21 29.21
N ASP A 782 -46.54 56.83 27.93
CA ASP A 782 -47.68 56.54 27.05
C ASP A 782 -48.24 55.12 27.26
N GLU A 783 -49.55 54.96 27.04
CA GLU A 783 -50.21 53.64 27.06
C GLU A 783 -49.56 52.65 26.08
N GLU A 784 -49.43 51.39 26.49
CA GLU A 784 -48.65 50.37 25.76
C GLU A 784 -49.11 50.18 24.31
N GLU A 785 -50.43 50.19 24.07
CA GLU A 785 -51.04 50.06 22.75
C GLU A 785 -50.75 51.28 21.86
N SER A 786 -50.90 52.49 22.40
CA SER A 786 -50.63 53.74 21.67
C SER A 786 -49.16 53.86 21.28
N SER A 787 -48.27 53.51 22.20
CA SER A 787 -46.83 53.54 21.93
C SER A 787 -46.40 52.43 20.97
N TRP A 788 -47.04 51.25 20.99
CA TRP A 788 -46.80 50.21 19.97
C TRP A 788 -47.20 50.66 18.56
N ARG A 789 -48.37 51.32 18.42
CA ARG A 789 -48.87 51.83 17.13
C ARG A 789 -47.95 52.91 16.54
N LEU A 790 -47.40 53.80 17.37
CA LEU A 790 -46.44 54.83 16.95
C LEU A 790 -45.12 54.26 16.42
N THR A 791 -44.77 53.03 16.80
CA THR A 791 -43.53 52.36 16.38
C THR A 791 -43.70 51.48 15.13
N GLN A 792 -44.90 51.40 14.56
CA GLN A 792 -45.14 50.71 13.30
C GLN A 792 -44.45 51.42 12.13
N ALA A 793 -44.00 50.66 11.13
CA ALA A 793 -43.14 51.14 10.06
C ALA A 793 -43.71 52.36 9.32
N GLU A 794 -44.97 52.28 8.89
CA GLU A 794 -45.66 53.35 8.15
C GLU A 794 -45.79 54.61 9.00
N VAL A 795 -46.29 54.45 10.24
CA VAL A 795 -46.53 55.55 11.18
C VAL A 795 -45.23 56.25 11.57
N ALA A 796 -44.19 55.49 11.92
CA ALA A 796 -42.88 56.02 12.27
C ALA A 796 -42.22 56.73 11.08
N SER A 797 -42.36 56.19 9.86
CA SER A 797 -41.85 56.85 8.64
C SER A 797 -42.54 58.19 8.44
N SER A 798 -43.89 58.24 8.47
CA SER A 798 -44.63 59.49 8.27
C SER A 798 -44.26 60.56 9.30
N ILE A 799 -44.06 60.19 10.57
CA ILE A 799 -43.60 61.13 11.61
C ILE A 799 -42.21 61.66 11.30
N VAL A 800 -41.27 60.76 11.00
CA VAL A 800 -39.87 61.12 10.74
C VAL A 800 -39.79 62.00 9.49
N ASP A 801 -40.44 61.61 8.40
CA ASP A 801 -40.43 62.34 7.13
C ASP A 801 -41.03 63.74 7.29
N TYR A 802 -42.22 63.85 7.88
CA TYR A 802 -42.86 65.14 8.13
C TYR A 802 -42.04 66.02 9.07
N TYR A 803 -41.51 65.47 10.16
CA TYR A 803 -40.67 66.23 11.09
C TYR A 803 -39.40 66.76 10.42
N LEU A 804 -38.71 65.92 9.66
CA LEU A 804 -37.49 66.29 8.95
C LEU A 804 -37.78 67.36 7.90
N GLU A 805 -38.91 67.27 7.18
CA GLU A 805 -39.34 68.31 6.25
C GLU A 805 -39.64 69.64 6.95
N LEU A 806 -40.31 69.62 8.11
CA LEU A 806 -40.59 70.82 8.91
C LEU A 806 -39.30 71.52 9.31
N ILE A 807 -38.36 70.80 9.93
CA ILE A 807 -37.11 71.42 10.39
C ILE A 807 -36.24 71.89 9.21
N ALA A 808 -36.30 71.21 8.05
CA ALA A 808 -35.62 71.61 6.82
C ALA A 808 -36.09 72.96 6.24
N LYS A 809 -37.25 73.46 6.67
CA LYS A 809 -37.80 74.78 6.28
C LYS A 809 -37.49 75.89 7.29
N THR A 810 -36.99 75.56 8.48
CA THR A 810 -36.72 76.53 9.57
C THR A 810 -35.27 77.03 9.60
N PRO A 811 -34.93 78.13 10.27
CA PRO A 811 -33.54 78.58 10.41
C PRO A 811 -32.61 77.62 11.18
N GLY A 812 -33.16 76.73 12.01
CA GLY A 812 -32.40 75.70 12.75
C GLY A 812 -32.04 76.07 14.20
N SER A 813 -32.83 76.93 14.86
CA SER A 813 -32.67 77.27 16.28
C SER A 813 -33.35 76.26 17.22
N LYS A 814 -33.07 76.33 18.54
CA LYS A 814 -33.76 75.49 19.53
C LYS A 814 -35.26 75.76 19.60
N GLU A 815 -35.67 77.01 19.38
CA GLU A 815 -37.08 77.39 19.38
C GLU A 815 -37.80 76.78 18.18
N ASP A 816 -37.15 76.74 17.03
CA ASP A 816 -37.68 76.11 15.81
C ASP A 816 -37.87 74.60 15.99
N VAL A 817 -36.87 73.92 16.56
CA VAL A 817 -36.96 72.50 16.94
C VAL A 817 -38.13 72.28 17.92
N GLY A 818 -38.27 73.14 18.93
CA GLY A 818 -39.37 73.08 19.88
C GLY A 818 -40.75 73.27 19.23
N ARG A 819 -40.88 74.18 18.26
CA ARG A 819 -42.12 74.42 17.50
C ARG A 819 -42.48 73.21 16.63
N ALA A 820 -41.51 72.65 15.91
CA ALA A 820 -41.71 71.46 15.08
C ALA A 820 -42.14 70.25 15.94
N LEU A 821 -41.46 70.01 17.08
CA LEU A 821 -41.86 68.96 18.03
C LEU A 821 -43.25 69.19 18.62
N GLY A 822 -43.64 70.44 18.86
CA GLY A 822 -44.99 70.80 19.29
C GLY A 822 -46.07 70.38 18.29
N GLN A 823 -45.81 70.57 16.99
CA GLN A 823 -46.71 70.12 15.93
C GLN A 823 -46.79 68.58 15.87
N ILE A 824 -45.68 67.87 16.01
CA ILE A 824 -45.67 66.40 16.08
C ILE A 824 -46.50 65.90 17.28
N ARG A 825 -46.33 66.50 18.46
CA ARG A 825 -47.13 66.14 19.65
C ARG A 825 -48.62 66.36 19.43
N LEU A 826 -48.99 67.46 18.76
CA LEU A 826 -50.38 67.75 18.42
C LEU A 826 -50.94 66.71 17.42
N ALA A 827 -50.15 66.35 16.40
CA ALA A 827 -50.51 65.33 15.42
C ALA A 827 -50.76 63.97 16.08
N ILE A 828 -49.80 63.53 16.92
CA ILE A 828 -49.90 62.28 17.68
C ILE A 828 -51.14 62.30 18.59
N ALA A 829 -51.39 63.42 19.30
CA ALA A 829 -52.55 63.55 20.18
C ALA A 829 -53.88 63.47 19.41
N LYS A 830 -53.98 64.08 18.22
CA LYS A 830 -55.16 63.99 17.34
C LYS A 830 -55.35 62.57 16.80
N TRP A 831 -54.27 61.92 16.37
CA TRP A 831 -54.34 60.57 15.83
C TRP A 831 -54.74 59.53 16.89
N LYS A 832 -54.28 59.69 18.14
CA LYS A 832 -54.72 58.87 19.28
C LYS A 832 -56.23 58.94 19.55
N GLN A 833 -56.92 60.00 19.10
CA GLN A 833 -58.37 60.15 19.26
C GLN A 833 -59.16 59.39 18.20
N ASP A 834 -58.55 59.11 17.03
CA ASP A 834 -59.21 58.42 15.91
C ASP A 834 -58.18 57.65 15.07
N PHE A 835 -57.96 56.39 15.43
CA PHE A 835 -57.06 55.50 14.70
C PHE A 835 -57.61 54.98 13.36
N SER A 836 -58.83 55.37 12.97
CA SER A 836 -59.37 55.00 11.65
C SER A 836 -58.74 55.79 10.51
N LYS A 837 -58.13 56.94 10.82
CA LYS A 837 -57.34 57.75 9.89
C LYS A 837 -55.88 57.35 9.91
N THR A 838 -55.22 57.43 8.76
CA THR A 838 -53.78 57.27 8.73
C THR A 838 -53.12 58.47 9.41
N LEU A 839 -51.94 58.27 10.01
CA LEU A 839 -51.24 59.40 10.63
C LEU A 839 -50.81 60.43 9.56
N GLU A 840 -50.54 59.98 8.33
CA GLU A 840 -50.27 60.83 7.17
C GLU A 840 -51.45 61.78 6.89
N GLU A 841 -52.69 61.28 6.85
CA GLU A 841 -53.89 62.12 6.72
C GLU A 841 -54.01 63.16 7.86
N VAL A 842 -53.65 62.78 9.09
CA VAL A 842 -53.66 63.71 10.24
C VAL A 842 -52.56 64.76 10.10
N LEU A 843 -51.38 64.38 9.60
CA LEU A 843 -50.25 65.28 9.36
C LEU A 843 -50.54 66.25 8.20
N GLU A 844 -51.17 65.81 7.11
CA GLU A 844 -51.61 66.66 6.01
C GLU A 844 -52.67 67.70 6.45
N THR A 845 -53.54 67.36 7.40
CA THR A 845 -54.50 68.34 7.95
C THR A 845 -53.85 69.41 8.84
N LEU A 846 -52.55 69.27 9.13
CA LEU A 846 -51.76 70.23 9.91
C LEU A 846 -50.91 71.15 9.00
N ASP A 847 -51.06 71.08 7.67
CA ASP A 847 -50.18 71.77 6.72
C ASP A 847 -50.16 73.32 6.84
N ILE A 848 -48.95 73.80 7.21
CA ILE A 848 -48.17 74.95 6.68
C ILE A 848 -48.76 76.38 6.71
N GLU A 849 -49.80 76.71 7.48
CA GLU A 849 -50.16 78.14 7.65
C GLU A 849 -49.48 78.89 8.81
N ASN A 850 -48.67 78.24 9.66
CA ASN A 850 -47.98 78.93 10.77
C ASN A 850 -46.58 78.36 11.09
N LEU A 851 -45.62 78.56 10.18
CA LEU A 851 -44.18 78.43 10.46
C LEU A 851 -43.51 79.79 10.57
#